data_AF-D4MKG5-F1
#
_entry.id   AF-D4MKG5-F1
#
_cell.length_a   1.000
_cell.length_b   1.000
_cell.length_c   1.000
_cell.angle_alpha   90.00
_cell.angle_beta   90.00
_cell.angle_gamma   90.00
#
_symmetry.space_group_name_H-M   'P 1'
#
loop_
_entity.id
_entity.type
_entity.pdbx_description
1 polymer ?
#
loop_
_entity_poly.entity_id
_entity_poly.type
_entity_poly.pdbx_seq_one_letter_code
_entity_poly.pdbx_strand_id
1 'polypeptide(L)'
;MTNWENIVSGKELITAKNKRKNLYIEARERKVALEELEEEGWEYVKDYADSKFVKVRKEKPFYERFEDQIWLLFFQMGFKLLNRDANFKMNYDFNNPDFTQQIDVFAADDETILIVECKSSEDLNEVQFKKDIEKLHGQMEGLRKCALKQYPGRKVKFIWATHNCIMSAKDIKRLQEWDIIFFSDSTIQYYSELVKHLGTCSRYQLLGNLLANTEIKKMQNKVLAIKGKMGGHEYYEFSIEPEKLLKIGYVLHRNEANKNMMPTYQRIIKRKRLKEVQSFINDGGYFPNSIIISIDSGGRKLQFDESPTKLDDSISKIGVLHLPKRYHSAYIIDGQHRLYGYSDSEYANTNSIPIVAFVDLDRSEQLKLFMDINENQKSVSKTLRITLNSDMLWDSPNQNERRDAIRSKIAQMCGEEQSSPLLGRVVIGEDEKNNIKCITIQAIQLALQKCSFFSTFAKNNTIATNGSFDVGDNQATIDRFYPFLEGCFKTVKNECETEWSLGEQGILTINRGIQGIIRIINDVVNLLIAQNKLFPLTQDIDDIINEVEYYMSPLLNHINKLTEEQRIELKSFYGGGAENKYLRYFQKVIHDSLTDFNPEGLEEYIENTTKEYNATSKEYIYAIEEKLKDVIAESLQEYYGDKWLIKGLPKTTYKEAEKAASDKNYELLSNDEESDIEPWDCISLSDCKDIVVYSHNWSEIFESIITRPEDLILSTKEQKTEWISTISKEQNKLSKSTYSVPKSSFELISNIYAWLVGTD
;
A
#
# COMPACT_ATOMS: atom_id res chain seq x y z
N MET A 1 46.96 12.58 -18.06
CA MET A 1 47.36 11.61 -17.01
C MET A 1 46.28 11.50 -15.94
N THR A 2 46.20 10.36 -15.23
CA THR A 2 45.29 10.19 -14.07
C THR A 2 45.68 11.12 -12.92
N ASN A 3 44.71 11.80 -12.29
CA ASN A 3 44.92 12.73 -11.18
C ASN A 3 44.48 12.14 -9.82
N TRP A 4 45.24 11.15 -9.33
CA TRP A 4 44.92 10.44 -8.07
C TRP A 4 44.88 11.34 -6.83
N GLU A 5 45.51 12.51 -6.85
CA GLU A 5 45.45 13.55 -5.81
C GLU A 5 44.04 14.13 -5.61
N ASN A 6 43.12 13.86 -6.54
CA ASN A 6 41.70 14.17 -6.41
C ASN A 6 40.89 13.04 -5.76
N ILE A 7 41.51 11.95 -5.31
CA ILE A 7 40.84 10.99 -4.42
C ILE A 7 41.16 11.37 -2.97
N VAL A 8 40.10 11.58 -2.17
CA VAL A 8 40.18 12.08 -0.80
C VAL A 8 39.78 11.03 0.23
N SER A 9 40.33 11.14 1.43
CA SER A 9 40.01 10.31 2.59
C SER A 9 40.02 11.15 3.88
N GLY A 10 39.54 10.58 4.99
CA GLY A 10 39.63 11.21 6.32
C GLY A 10 39.01 12.61 6.37
N LYS A 11 39.79 13.60 6.81
CA LYS A 11 39.32 15.00 6.95
C LYS A 11 38.93 15.63 5.61
N GLU A 12 39.67 15.35 4.55
CA GLU A 12 39.37 15.90 3.22
C GLU A 12 38.06 15.34 2.67
N LEU A 13 37.78 14.06 2.94
CA LEU A 13 36.51 13.42 2.57
C LEU A 13 35.31 14.08 3.27
N ILE A 14 35.45 14.44 4.55
CA ILE A 14 34.40 15.17 5.30
C ILE A 14 34.18 16.55 4.69
N THR A 15 35.25 17.25 4.28
CA THR A 15 35.16 18.54 3.60
C THR A 15 34.43 18.43 2.26
N ALA A 16 34.78 17.43 1.43
CA ALA A 16 34.10 17.16 0.17
C ALA A 16 32.60 16.87 0.40
N LYS A 17 32.28 15.99 1.37
CA LYS A 17 30.90 15.69 1.77
C LYS A 17 30.11 16.94 2.18
N ASN A 18 30.70 17.86 2.92
CA ASN A 18 30.00 19.07 3.35
C ASN A 18 29.70 20.02 2.17
N LYS A 19 30.58 20.08 1.17
CA LYS A 19 30.33 20.82 -0.08
C LYS A 19 29.21 20.19 -0.91
N ARG A 20 29.23 18.86 -1.07
CA ARG A 20 28.21 18.11 -1.84
C ARG A 20 26.83 18.12 -1.19
N LYS A 21 26.76 18.15 0.15
CA LYS A 21 25.50 18.28 0.88
C LYS A 21 24.77 19.62 0.61
N ASN A 22 25.50 20.67 0.23
CA ASN A 22 24.88 21.96 -0.06
C ASN A 22 24.24 21.94 -1.45
N LEU A 23 22.97 22.34 -1.52
CA LEU A 23 22.23 22.47 -2.78
C LEU A 23 22.74 23.63 -3.64
N TYR A 24 23.34 24.63 -2.99
CA TYR A 24 23.82 25.83 -3.63
C TYR A 24 25.34 25.87 -3.74
N ILE A 25 25.81 26.41 -4.85
CA ILE A 25 27.17 26.94 -5.01
C ILE A 25 27.15 28.34 -4.42
N GLU A 26 28.08 28.64 -3.51
CA GLU A 26 28.21 29.97 -2.92
C GLU A 26 29.51 30.61 -3.37
N ALA A 27 29.47 31.90 -3.71
CA ALA A 27 30.63 32.66 -4.14
C ALA A 27 30.72 33.99 -3.38
N ARG A 28 31.96 34.49 -3.22
CA ARG A 28 32.23 35.84 -2.74
C ARG A 28 32.58 36.68 -3.96
N GLU A 29 31.66 37.55 -4.33
CA GLU A 29 31.77 38.34 -5.55
C GLU A 29 31.81 39.84 -5.24
N ARG A 30 32.23 40.62 -6.24
CA ARG A 30 32.22 42.09 -6.14
C ARG A 30 30.78 42.59 -6.14
N LYS A 31 30.45 43.50 -5.22
CA LYS A 31 29.10 44.09 -5.12
C LYS A 31 28.63 44.76 -6.41
N VAL A 32 29.57 45.31 -7.18
CA VAL A 32 29.27 45.97 -8.47
C VAL A 32 28.84 45.00 -9.57
N ALA A 33 29.14 43.70 -9.44
CA ALA A 33 28.75 42.68 -10.40
C ALA A 33 27.41 42.02 -10.04
N LEU A 34 26.72 42.49 -8.98
CA LEU A 34 25.54 41.81 -8.46
C LEU A 34 24.39 41.74 -9.49
N GLU A 35 24.13 42.83 -10.21
CA GLU A 35 23.06 42.86 -11.22
C GLU A 35 23.32 41.84 -12.34
N GLU A 36 24.55 41.78 -12.87
CA GLU A 36 24.95 40.80 -13.91
C GLU A 36 24.88 39.35 -13.37
N LEU A 37 25.30 39.12 -12.12
CA LEU A 37 25.20 37.82 -11.48
C LEU A 37 23.74 37.38 -11.28
N GLU A 38 22.85 38.30 -10.93
CA GLU A 38 21.41 38.04 -10.81
C GLU A 38 20.80 37.66 -12.17
N GLU A 39 21.21 38.31 -13.26
CA GLU A 39 20.84 37.92 -14.64
C GLU A 39 21.37 36.52 -15.00
N GLU A 40 22.54 36.14 -14.51
CA GLU A 40 23.09 34.79 -14.64
C GLU A 40 22.44 33.75 -13.70
N GLY A 41 21.45 34.14 -12.90
CA GLY A 41 20.71 33.26 -11.99
C GLY A 41 21.38 33.03 -10.63
N TRP A 42 22.29 33.91 -10.21
CA TRP A 42 22.76 33.96 -8.84
C TRP A 42 21.81 34.78 -7.96
N GLU A 43 21.65 34.38 -6.71
CA GLU A 43 20.84 35.06 -5.70
C GLU A 43 21.75 35.77 -4.69
N TYR A 44 21.44 37.02 -4.36
CA TYR A 44 22.07 37.71 -3.23
C TYR A 44 21.77 37.00 -1.90
N VAL A 45 22.80 36.85 -1.05
CA VAL A 45 22.66 36.27 0.29
C VAL A 45 22.91 37.31 1.38
N LYS A 46 24.08 37.97 1.36
CA LYS A 46 24.46 38.98 2.35
C LYS A 46 25.68 39.80 1.93
N ASP A 47 25.84 40.97 2.52
CA ASP A 47 27.08 41.75 2.47
C ASP A 47 28.19 41.13 3.34
N TYR A 48 29.45 41.31 2.92
CA TYR A 48 30.60 41.08 3.78
C TYR A 48 30.97 42.36 4.55
N ALA A 49 31.82 42.22 5.58
CA ALA A 49 32.33 43.36 6.34
C ALA A 49 33.10 44.36 5.44
N ASP A 50 33.74 43.85 4.37
CA ASP A 50 34.24 44.68 3.28
C ASP A 50 33.09 44.97 2.31
N SER A 51 32.64 46.23 2.27
CA SER A 51 31.49 46.70 1.50
C SER A 51 31.64 46.54 -0.02
N LYS A 52 32.85 46.23 -0.52
CA LYS A 52 33.09 45.94 -1.93
C LYS A 52 32.65 44.52 -2.33
N PHE A 53 32.32 43.66 -1.38
CA PHE A 53 32.01 42.26 -1.63
C PHE A 53 30.66 41.84 -1.06
N VAL A 54 29.99 40.99 -1.82
CA VAL A 54 28.73 40.33 -1.45
C VAL A 54 28.91 38.82 -1.52
N LYS A 55 28.09 38.12 -0.74
CA LYS A 55 27.91 36.69 -0.87
C LYS A 55 26.71 36.45 -1.78
N VAL A 56 26.93 35.70 -2.84
CA VAL A 56 25.89 35.24 -3.75
C VAL A 56 25.82 33.71 -3.72
N ARG A 57 24.69 33.14 -4.12
CA ARG A 57 24.50 31.70 -4.25
C ARG A 57 23.75 31.35 -5.53
N LYS A 58 24.03 30.20 -6.13
CA LYS A 58 23.30 29.68 -7.29
C LYS A 58 23.00 28.21 -7.07
N GLU A 59 21.81 27.77 -7.45
CA GLU A 59 21.47 26.34 -7.32
C GLU A 59 22.38 25.51 -8.22
N LYS A 60 22.83 24.35 -7.73
CA LYS A 60 23.65 23.43 -8.53
C LYS A 60 22.87 22.95 -9.75
N PRO A 61 23.54 22.81 -10.92
CA PRO A 61 22.95 22.15 -12.08
C PRO A 61 22.37 20.77 -11.72
N PHE A 62 21.29 20.38 -12.40
CA PHE A 62 20.58 19.14 -12.12
C PHE A 62 21.48 17.89 -12.12
N TYR A 63 22.35 17.76 -13.13
CA TYR A 63 23.28 16.63 -13.23
C TYR A 63 24.27 16.58 -12.05
N GLU A 64 24.78 17.73 -11.60
CA GLU A 64 25.71 17.81 -10.47
C GLU A 64 25.01 17.39 -9.16
N ARG A 65 23.74 17.78 -8.98
CA ARG A 65 22.93 17.33 -7.83
C ARG A 65 22.74 15.81 -7.82
N PHE A 66 22.56 15.21 -9.00
CA PHE A 66 22.43 13.76 -9.13
C PHE A 66 23.76 13.03 -8.83
N GLU A 67 24.88 13.51 -9.37
CA GLU A 67 26.21 12.99 -9.04
C GLU A 67 26.49 13.10 -7.53
N ASP A 68 26.14 14.24 -6.92
CA ASP A 68 26.23 14.47 -5.48
C ASP A 68 25.41 13.46 -4.68
N GLN A 69 24.20 13.12 -5.14
CA GLN A 69 23.34 12.12 -4.49
C GLN A 69 24.00 10.74 -4.47
N ILE A 70 24.54 10.28 -5.61
CA ILE A 70 25.24 9.00 -5.71
C ILE A 70 26.53 9.00 -4.88
N TRP A 71 27.29 10.10 -4.92
CA TRP A 71 28.50 10.26 -4.12
C TRP A 71 28.18 10.20 -2.62
N LEU A 72 27.16 10.94 -2.18
CA LEU A 72 26.72 10.98 -0.78
C LEU A 72 26.20 9.61 -0.33
N LEU A 73 25.54 8.87 -1.22
CA LEU A 73 25.10 7.50 -0.95
C LEU A 73 26.30 6.62 -0.55
N PHE A 74 27.35 6.55 -1.38
CA PHE A 74 28.54 5.75 -1.05
C PHE A 74 29.31 6.27 0.16
N PHE A 75 29.39 7.60 0.35
CA PHE A 75 29.96 8.16 1.58
C PHE A 75 29.20 7.67 2.83
N GLN A 76 27.86 7.69 2.80
CA GLN A 76 27.03 7.24 3.91
C GLN A 76 27.09 5.72 4.12
N MET A 77 27.40 4.94 3.08
CA MET A 77 27.75 3.52 3.19
C MET A 77 29.16 3.28 3.77
N GLY A 78 29.94 4.33 4.02
CA GLY A 78 31.25 4.21 4.67
C GLY A 78 32.39 3.79 3.72
N PHE A 79 32.29 4.09 2.43
CA PHE A 79 33.46 4.03 1.54
C PHE A 79 34.50 5.05 2.01
N LYS A 80 35.78 4.65 2.04
CA LYS A 80 36.87 5.40 2.70
C LYS A 80 37.59 6.37 1.75
N LEU A 81 37.50 6.10 0.45
CA LEU A 81 38.17 6.84 -0.62
C LEU A 81 37.14 7.25 -1.65
N LEU A 82 36.96 8.55 -1.90
CA LEU A 82 36.07 9.06 -2.95
C LEU A 82 36.70 10.22 -3.72
N ASN A 83 36.22 10.50 -4.94
CA ASN A 83 36.68 11.67 -5.69
C ASN A 83 36.25 12.99 -4.99
N ARG A 84 37.17 13.96 -4.94
CA ARG A 84 37.01 15.27 -4.28
C ARG A 84 35.89 16.10 -4.92
N ASP A 85 35.87 16.10 -6.25
CA ASP A 85 35.01 16.91 -7.10
C ASP A 85 34.87 16.25 -8.49
N ALA A 86 34.18 16.91 -9.42
CA ALA A 86 33.92 16.42 -10.77
C ALA A 86 35.16 16.42 -11.70
N ASN A 87 36.32 16.94 -11.26
CA ASN A 87 37.53 17.01 -12.09
C ASN A 87 38.36 15.72 -12.05
N PHE A 88 37.92 14.68 -11.35
CA PHE A 88 38.64 13.42 -11.31
C PHE A 88 38.59 12.72 -12.67
N LYS A 89 39.77 12.39 -13.20
CA LYS A 89 39.97 11.81 -14.53
C LYS A 89 40.92 10.63 -14.42
N MET A 90 40.57 9.54 -15.10
CA MET A 90 41.36 8.32 -15.15
C MET A 90 41.82 8.02 -16.57
N ASN A 91 43.10 7.69 -16.70
CA ASN A 91 43.65 7.17 -17.95
C ASN A 91 43.12 5.76 -18.22
N TYR A 92 42.68 5.51 -19.46
CA TYR A 92 42.21 4.21 -19.92
C TYR A 92 43.09 3.61 -21.02
N ASP A 93 44.14 4.31 -21.46
CA ASP A 93 45.08 3.81 -22.47
C ASP A 93 46.52 3.84 -21.92
N PHE A 94 47.15 2.67 -21.84
CA PHE A 94 48.50 2.53 -21.31
C PHE A 94 49.60 3.10 -22.22
N ASN A 95 49.31 3.26 -23.51
CA ASN A 95 50.22 3.81 -24.49
C ASN A 95 50.12 5.33 -24.59
N ASN A 96 48.94 5.90 -24.30
CA ASN A 96 48.72 7.33 -24.34
C ASN A 96 48.17 7.89 -23.00
N PRO A 97 49.00 8.58 -22.20
CA PRO A 97 48.59 9.12 -20.91
C PRO A 97 47.54 10.24 -21.00
N ASP A 98 47.30 10.82 -22.18
CA ASP A 98 46.32 11.89 -22.40
C ASP A 98 44.92 11.34 -22.65
N PHE A 99 44.79 10.07 -23.03
CA PHE A 99 43.51 9.40 -23.18
C PHE A 99 42.94 9.11 -21.79
N THR A 100 42.12 10.04 -21.34
CA THR A 100 41.49 10.05 -20.02
C THR A 100 39.98 10.15 -20.15
N GLN A 101 39.29 9.57 -19.18
CA GLN A 101 37.85 9.66 -19.01
C GLN A 101 37.59 10.36 -17.67
N GLN A 102 36.70 11.36 -17.66
CA GLN A 102 36.18 11.92 -16.42
C GLN A 102 35.31 10.87 -15.75
N ILE A 103 35.48 10.73 -14.43
CA ILE A 103 34.71 9.78 -13.62
C ILE A 103 33.83 10.57 -12.68
N ASP A 104 32.51 10.47 -12.86
CA ASP A 104 31.52 11.23 -12.09
C ASP A 104 31.60 10.88 -10.60
N VAL A 105 31.56 9.57 -10.29
CA VAL A 105 31.77 9.06 -8.92
C VAL A 105 32.76 7.91 -8.90
N PHE A 106 33.82 8.09 -8.12
CA PHE A 106 34.76 7.04 -7.75
C PHE A 106 34.60 6.76 -6.26
N ALA A 107 34.43 5.50 -5.86
CA ALA A 107 34.38 5.09 -4.46
C ALA A 107 35.21 3.82 -4.24
N ALA A 108 36.02 3.78 -3.19
CA ALA A 108 36.78 2.59 -2.82
C ALA A 108 36.83 2.36 -1.30
N ASP A 109 36.85 1.09 -0.92
CA ASP A 109 37.10 0.62 0.44
C ASP A 109 38.32 -0.33 0.44
N ASP A 110 38.44 -1.21 1.44
CA ASP A 110 39.59 -2.11 1.54
C ASP A 110 39.53 -3.28 0.53
N GLU A 111 38.35 -3.61 -0.02
CA GLU A 111 38.12 -4.80 -0.85
C GLU A 111 37.58 -4.47 -2.26
N THR A 112 36.98 -3.29 -2.46
CA THR A 112 36.18 -2.96 -3.65
C THR A 112 36.48 -1.55 -4.17
N ILE A 113 36.33 -1.37 -5.48
CA ILE A 113 36.36 -0.10 -6.20
C ILE A 113 35.10 -0.03 -7.07
N LEU A 114 34.36 1.05 -6.93
CA LEU A 114 33.18 1.39 -7.73
C LEU A 114 33.51 2.59 -8.61
N ILE A 115 33.25 2.45 -9.91
CA ILE A 115 33.36 3.49 -10.91
C ILE A 115 31.95 3.70 -11.47
N VAL A 116 31.41 4.90 -11.31
CA VAL A 116 30.02 5.19 -11.68
C VAL A 116 29.98 6.30 -12.72
N GLU A 117 29.19 6.05 -13.77
CA GLU A 117 28.77 7.03 -14.77
C GLU A 117 27.32 7.41 -14.49
N CYS A 118 27.03 8.71 -14.44
CA CYS A 118 25.72 9.27 -14.13
C CYS A 118 25.09 9.87 -15.39
N LYS A 119 23.80 9.60 -15.62
CA LYS A 119 22.97 10.27 -16.63
C LYS A 119 21.68 10.76 -15.99
N SER A 120 21.25 11.96 -16.33
CA SER A 120 20.10 12.56 -15.68
C SER A 120 19.39 13.53 -16.62
N SER A 121 18.07 13.63 -16.49
CA SER A 121 17.25 14.64 -17.19
C SER A 121 16.36 15.37 -16.18
N GLU A 122 16.09 16.65 -16.38
CA GLU A 122 15.23 17.41 -15.46
C GLU A 122 13.82 16.82 -15.43
N ASP A 123 13.28 16.48 -16.60
CA ASP A 123 12.00 15.81 -16.78
C ASP A 123 12.16 14.33 -17.10
N LEU A 124 11.15 13.52 -16.77
CA LEU A 124 11.13 12.10 -17.10
C LEU A 124 11.03 11.90 -18.62
N ASN A 125 12.09 11.39 -19.24
CA ASN A 125 12.17 11.24 -20.69
C ASN A 125 12.68 9.86 -21.10
N GLU A 126 12.20 9.36 -22.25
CA GLU A 126 12.80 8.19 -22.91
C GLU A 126 14.12 8.58 -23.58
N VAL A 127 15.20 7.89 -23.25
CA VAL A 127 16.55 8.22 -23.75
C VAL A 127 17.26 6.97 -24.27
N GLN A 128 17.99 7.11 -25.38
CA GLN A 128 18.85 6.07 -25.94
C GLN A 128 20.31 6.34 -25.58
N PHE A 129 20.95 5.42 -24.84
CA PHE A 129 22.32 5.58 -24.34
C PHE A 129 23.34 4.69 -25.07
N LYS A 130 22.94 4.02 -26.16
CA LYS A 130 23.79 3.07 -26.90
C LYS A 130 25.25 3.53 -27.08
N LYS A 131 25.46 4.75 -27.60
CA LYS A 131 26.81 5.27 -27.90
C LYS A 131 27.64 5.46 -26.63
N ASP A 132 27.04 5.98 -25.57
CA ASP A 132 27.73 6.24 -24.32
C ASP A 132 28.08 4.93 -23.59
N ILE A 133 27.17 3.95 -23.62
CA ILE A 133 27.43 2.61 -23.07
C ILE A 133 28.55 1.91 -23.86
N GLU A 134 28.53 1.99 -25.20
CA GLU A 134 29.60 1.46 -26.07
C GLU A 134 30.95 2.10 -25.77
N LYS A 135 30.97 3.42 -25.57
CA LYS A 135 32.17 4.17 -25.19
C LYS A 135 32.71 3.70 -23.83
N LEU A 136 31.88 3.62 -22.81
CA LEU A 136 32.29 3.16 -21.48
C LEU A 136 32.86 1.75 -21.54
N HIS A 137 32.17 0.82 -22.22
CA HIS A 137 32.62 -0.55 -22.39
C HIS A 137 34.01 -0.64 -23.03
N GLY A 138 34.27 0.16 -24.08
CA GLY A 138 35.59 0.24 -24.71
C GLY A 138 36.72 0.72 -23.78
N GLN A 139 36.39 1.49 -22.73
CA GLN A 139 37.34 2.06 -21.78
C GLN A 139 37.51 1.21 -20.50
N MET A 140 36.54 0.34 -20.18
CA MET A 140 36.47 -0.39 -18.92
C MET A 140 37.74 -1.15 -18.55
N GLU A 141 38.35 -1.85 -19.49
CA GLU A 141 39.56 -2.65 -19.23
C GLU A 141 40.76 -1.77 -18.85
N GLY A 142 40.90 -0.62 -19.52
CA GLY A 142 41.90 0.39 -19.22
C GLY A 142 41.72 0.99 -17.84
N LEU A 143 40.50 1.44 -17.54
CA LEU A 143 40.13 2.02 -16.25
C LEU A 143 40.34 1.01 -15.11
N ARG A 144 39.94 -0.25 -15.31
CA ARG A 144 40.12 -1.35 -14.35
C ARG A 144 41.59 -1.56 -14.02
N LYS A 145 42.45 -1.69 -15.04
CA LYS A 145 43.90 -1.86 -14.84
C LYS A 145 44.52 -0.62 -14.17
N CYS A 146 44.10 0.58 -14.53
CA CYS A 146 44.55 1.83 -13.91
C CYS A 146 44.22 1.85 -12.40
N ALA A 147 42.98 1.52 -12.04
CA ALA A 147 42.54 1.44 -10.65
C ALA A 147 43.29 0.37 -9.86
N LEU A 148 43.47 -0.83 -10.43
CA LEU A 148 44.17 -1.93 -9.76
C LEU A 148 45.67 -1.69 -9.57
N LYS A 149 46.29 -0.88 -10.44
CA LYS A 149 47.67 -0.42 -10.25
C LYS A 149 47.81 0.44 -9.00
N GLN A 150 46.86 1.35 -8.77
CA GLN A 150 46.85 2.23 -7.60
C GLN A 150 46.37 1.50 -6.33
N TYR A 151 45.42 0.58 -6.48
CA TYR A 151 44.74 -0.10 -5.38
C TYR A 151 44.71 -1.63 -5.61
N PRO A 152 45.84 -2.32 -5.40
CA PRO A 152 45.98 -3.72 -5.73
C PRO A 152 45.06 -4.64 -4.90
N GLY A 153 44.59 -5.72 -5.52
CA GLY A 153 43.84 -6.78 -4.84
C GLY A 153 42.37 -6.48 -4.56
N ARG A 154 41.86 -5.32 -4.98
CA ARG A 154 40.44 -4.96 -4.88
C ARG A 154 39.63 -5.46 -6.07
N LYS A 155 38.32 -5.60 -5.90
CA LYS A 155 37.37 -5.93 -6.97
C LYS A 155 36.84 -4.64 -7.59
N VAL A 156 36.88 -4.52 -8.91
CA VAL A 156 36.38 -3.33 -9.62
C VAL A 156 35.00 -3.63 -10.21
N LYS A 157 34.02 -2.77 -9.95
CA LYS A 157 32.69 -2.81 -10.56
C LYS A 157 32.32 -1.48 -11.18
N PHE A 158 31.59 -1.54 -12.28
CA PHE A 158 31.13 -0.38 -13.05
C PHE A 158 29.62 -0.25 -12.88
N ILE A 159 29.16 0.96 -12.61
CA ILE A 159 27.74 1.26 -12.38
C ILE A 159 27.30 2.34 -13.38
N TRP A 160 26.15 2.12 -14.01
CA TRP A 160 25.45 3.08 -14.85
C TRP A 160 24.23 3.59 -14.07
N ALA A 161 24.29 4.82 -13.57
CA ALA A 161 23.23 5.40 -12.75
C ALA A 161 22.40 6.40 -13.57
N THR A 162 21.08 6.27 -13.50
CA THR A 162 20.15 7.18 -14.20
C THR A 162 19.14 7.83 -13.27
N HIS A 163 18.80 9.09 -13.53
CA HIS A 163 17.69 9.79 -12.87
C HIS A 163 16.76 10.42 -13.90
N ASN A 164 15.46 10.17 -13.80
CA ASN A 164 14.44 10.67 -14.74
C ASN A 164 14.72 10.25 -16.21
N CYS A 165 15.31 9.07 -16.42
CA CYS A 165 15.55 8.55 -17.76
C CYS A 165 14.94 7.14 -17.89
N ILE A 166 13.98 6.98 -18.80
CA ILE A 166 13.42 5.68 -19.17
C ILE A 166 14.33 5.06 -20.23
N MET A 167 15.00 3.97 -19.87
CA MET A 167 15.92 3.25 -20.77
C MET A 167 15.19 2.20 -21.61
N SER A 168 15.58 2.08 -22.89
CA SER A 168 15.08 1.00 -23.75
C SER A 168 15.51 -0.39 -23.26
N ALA A 169 14.67 -1.40 -23.44
CA ALA A 169 15.00 -2.79 -23.11
C ALA A 169 16.30 -3.29 -23.79
N LYS A 170 16.63 -2.76 -24.98
CA LYS A 170 17.87 -3.07 -25.71
C LYS A 170 19.11 -2.55 -24.99
N ASP A 171 19.05 -1.36 -24.41
CA ASP A 171 20.18 -0.78 -23.67
C ASP A 171 20.34 -1.43 -22.30
N ILE A 172 19.24 -1.75 -21.61
CA ILE A 172 19.28 -2.52 -20.36
C ILE A 172 19.94 -3.89 -20.60
N LYS A 173 19.56 -4.59 -21.68
CA LYS A 173 20.17 -5.87 -22.06
C LYS A 173 21.67 -5.73 -22.35
N ARG A 174 22.09 -4.65 -23.02
CA ARG A 174 23.50 -4.35 -23.30
C ARG A 174 24.31 -4.13 -22.03
N LEU A 175 23.78 -3.38 -21.05
CA LEU A 175 24.42 -3.21 -19.74
C LEU A 175 24.64 -4.56 -19.04
N GLN A 176 23.62 -5.43 -19.06
CA GLN A 176 23.72 -6.78 -18.48
C GLN A 176 24.77 -7.65 -19.18
N GLU A 177 24.78 -7.68 -20.52
CA GLU A 177 25.74 -8.46 -21.31
C GLU A 177 27.21 -8.03 -21.06
N TRP A 178 27.44 -6.77 -20.69
CA TRP A 178 28.77 -6.19 -20.48
C TRP A 178 29.19 -6.09 -19.00
N ASP A 179 28.45 -6.72 -18.08
CA ASP A 179 28.69 -6.66 -16.62
C ASP A 179 28.78 -5.20 -16.09
N ILE A 180 27.95 -4.31 -16.65
CA ILE A 180 27.74 -2.95 -16.15
C ILE A 180 26.45 -2.95 -15.34
N ILE A 181 26.55 -2.63 -14.05
CA ILE A 181 25.40 -2.66 -13.15
C ILE A 181 24.51 -1.44 -13.40
N PHE A 182 23.22 -1.66 -13.66
CA PHE A 182 22.27 -0.57 -13.86
C PHE A 182 21.63 -0.11 -12.55
N PHE A 183 21.73 1.19 -12.25
CA PHE A 183 21.10 1.86 -11.13
C PHE A 183 19.99 2.79 -11.66
N SER A 184 18.76 2.28 -11.68
CA SER A 184 17.54 3.05 -11.91
C SER A 184 17.17 3.93 -10.71
N ASP A 185 16.20 4.83 -10.90
CA ASP A 185 15.59 5.63 -9.82
C ASP A 185 15.12 4.77 -8.63
N SER A 186 14.46 3.64 -8.91
CA SER A 186 14.04 2.66 -7.90
C SER A 186 15.24 2.03 -7.17
N THR A 187 16.33 1.73 -7.89
CA THR A 187 17.59 1.20 -7.33
C THR A 187 18.24 2.18 -6.38
N ILE A 188 18.34 3.43 -6.79
CA ILE A 188 18.96 4.51 -6.02
C ILE A 188 18.11 4.85 -4.80
N GLN A 189 16.79 4.93 -4.95
CA GLN A 189 15.87 5.18 -3.85
C GLN A 189 15.95 4.08 -2.79
N TYR A 190 15.99 2.82 -3.19
CA TYR A 190 16.15 1.70 -2.27
C TYR A 190 17.44 1.78 -1.47
N TYR A 191 18.60 1.98 -2.13
CA TYR A 191 19.86 2.08 -1.39
C TYR A 191 19.89 3.33 -0.50
N SER A 192 19.24 4.42 -0.93
CA SER A 192 19.08 5.64 -0.13
C SER A 192 18.25 5.38 1.14
N GLU A 193 17.13 4.66 1.03
CA GLU A 193 16.32 4.24 2.19
C GLU A 193 17.08 3.26 3.08
N LEU A 194 17.76 2.28 2.47
CA LEU A 194 18.58 1.31 3.19
C LEU A 194 19.66 2.00 4.03
N VAL A 195 20.31 3.03 3.48
CA VAL A 195 21.31 3.84 4.18
C VAL A 195 20.70 4.66 5.32
N LYS A 196 19.50 5.23 5.15
CA LYS A 196 18.82 5.92 6.27
C LYS A 196 18.61 4.99 7.47
N HIS A 197 18.42 3.70 7.20
CA HIS A 197 18.13 2.65 8.16
C HIS A 197 19.37 1.98 8.76
N LEU A 198 20.29 1.55 7.91
CA LEU A 198 21.49 0.79 8.26
C LEU A 198 22.74 1.65 8.42
N GLY A 199 22.76 2.89 7.93
CA GLY A 199 23.98 3.69 7.87
C GLY A 199 25.05 2.99 7.04
N THR A 200 26.28 2.97 7.56
CA THR A 200 27.46 2.34 6.97
C THR A 200 27.30 0.84 6.74
N CYS A 201 26.44 0.18 7.51
CA CYS A 201 26.20 -1.27 7.41
C CYS A 201 25.49 -1.66 6.10
N SER A 202 24.82 -0.71 5.43
CA SER A 202 24.20 -0.95 4.11
C SER A 202 25.21 -1.38 3.05
N ARG A 203 26.51 -1.08 3.25
CA ARG A 203 27.59 -1.51 2.34
C ARG A 203 27.64 -3.01 2.16
N TYR A 204 27.41 -3.80 3.22
CA TYR A 204 27.40 -5.26 3.11
C TYR A 204 26.31 -5.75 2.16
N GLN A 205 25.14 -5.10 2.17
CA GLN A 205 24.06 -5.43 1.23
C GLN A 205 24.38 -5.01 -0.19
N LEU A 206 24.89 -3.77 -0.37
CA LEU A 206 25.33 -3.30 -1.68
C LEU A 206 26.37 -4.27 -2.26
N LEU A 207 27.45 -4.56 -1.53
CA LEU A 207 28.52 -5.44 -1.99
C LEU A 207 28.06 -6.88 -2.16
N GLY A 208 27.16 -7.37 -1.30
CA GLY A 208 26.52 -8.67 -1.45
C GLY A 208 25.83 -8.80 -2.81
N ASN A 209 25.11 -7.77 -3.24
CA ASN A 209 24.45 -7.74 -4.54
C ASN A 209 25.45 -7.53 -5.70
N LEU A 210 26.33 -6.51 -5.60
CA LEU A 210 27.27 -6.18 -6.68
C LEU A 210 28.30 -7.29 -6.95
N LEU A 211 28.64 -8.07 -5.93
CA LEU A 211 29.65 -9.13 -5.99
C LEU A 211 29.03 -10.52 -5.81
N ALA A 212 27.71 -10.65 -5.96
CA ALA A 212 26.99 -11.90 -5.80
C ALA A 212 27.71 -13.05 -6.52
N ASN A 213 27.83 -14.19 -5.86
CA ASN A 213 28.52 -15.39 -6.35
C ASN A 213 30.03 -15.24 -6.65
N THR A 214 30.63 -14.08 -6.39
CA THR A 214 32.07 -13.87 -6.58
C THR A 214 32.86 -14.37 -5.36
N GLU A 215 33.99 -15.03 -5.58
CA GLU A 215 34.83 -15.57 -4.51
C GLU A 215 35.47 -14.48 -3.61
N ILE A 216 35.53 -14.73 -2.30
CA ILE A 216 36.22 -13.91 -1.28
C ILE A 216 37.60 -14.52 -1.00
N LYS A 217 38.63 -14.07 -1.73
CA LYS A 217 39.97 -14.70 -1.71
C LYS A 217 40.62 -14.80 -0.32
N LYS A 218 40.40 -13.81 0.56
CA LYS A 218 41.07 -13.71 1.88
C LYS A 218 40.20 -14.18 3.06
N MET A 219 39.08 -14.86 2.82
CA MET A 219 38.19 -15.31 3.90
C MET A 219 38.66 -16.62 4.53
N GLN A 220 38.81 -16.64 5.85
CA GLN A 220 38.81 -17.87 6.64
C GLN A 220 37.37 -18.39 6.75
N ASN A 221 37.10 -19.55 6.17
CA ASN A 221 35.75 -20.09 6.03
C ASN A 221 35.49 -21.34 6.88
N LYS A 222 36.41 -21.70 7.76
CA LYS A 222 36.27 -22.88 8.62
C LYS A 222 35.69 -22.46 9.96
N VAL A 223 34.67 -23.19 10.41
CA VAL A 223 34.06 -23.03 11.74
C VAL A 223 33.90 -24.39 12.41
N LEU A 224 34.01 -24.44 13.73
CA LEU A 224 33.66 -25.63 14.50
C LEU A 224 32.13 -25.71 14.57
N ALA A 225 31.56 -26.84 14.17
CA ALA A 225 30.12 -26.99 14.04
C ALA A 225 29.63 -28.35 14.55
N ILE A 226 28.37 -28.34 15.01
CA ILE A 226 27.58 -29.52 15.33
C ILE A 226 26.59 -29.72 14.17
N LYS A 227 26.68 -30.84 13.47
CA LYS A 227 25.73 -31.27 12.47
C LYS A 227 24.59 -32.05 13.13
N GLY A 228 23.34 -31.64 12.88
CA GLY A 228 22.13 -32.30 13.36
C GLY A 228 21.07 -32.47 12.28
N LYS A 229 19.91 -33.02 12.67
CA LYS A 229 18.71 -33.12 11.83
C LYS A 229 17.49 -32.61 12.60
N MET A 230 16.70 -31.74 11.99
CA MET A 230 15.50 -31.16 12.59
C MET A 230 14.47 -30.85 11.50
N GLY A 231 13.20 -31.23 11.72
CA GLY A 231 12.11 -30.91 10.79
C GLY A 231 12.26 -31.49 9.37
N GLY A 232 13.01 -32.59 9.22
CA GLY A 232 13.32 -33.16 7.89
C GLY A 232 14.59 -32.60 7.23
N HIS A 233 15.19 -31.55 7.79
CA HIS A 233 16.38 -30.90 7.24
C HIS A 233 17.65 -31.24 8.01
N GLU A 234 18.78 -31.28 7.31
CA GLU A 234 20.09 -31.21 7.94
C GLU A 234 20.40 -29.76 8.32
N TYR A 235 20.93 -29.54 9.52
CA TYR A 235 21.36 -28.22 9.97
C TYR A 235 22.73 -28.29 10.67
N TYR A 236 23.37 -27.14 10.77
CA TYR A 236 24.64 -26.95 11.47
C TYR A 236 24.48 -25.87 12.53
N GLU A 237 24.93 -26.15 13.74
CA GLU A 237 25.05 -25.18 14.81
C GLU A 237 26.52 -24.82 15.02
N PHE A 238 26.86 -23.53 15.01
CA PHE A 238 28.23 -23.06 15.20
C PHE A 238 28.28 -21.63 15.73
N SER A 239 29.44 -21.23 16.25
CA SER A 239 29.72 -19.82 16.57
C SER A 239 30.64 -19.20 15.52
N ILE A 240 30.38 -17.96 15.15
CA ILE A 240 31.19 -17.21 14.16
C ILE A 240 31.34 -15.75 14.56
N GLU A 241 32.44 -15.13 14.16
CA GLU A 241 32.62 -13.68 14.27
C GLU A 241 31.63 -12.94 13.35
N PRO A 242 30.91 -11.91 13.86
CA PRO A 242 29.92 -11.16 13.07
C PRO A 242 30.45 -10.64 11.74
N GLU A 243 31.68 -10.12 11.69
CA GLU A 243 32.30 -9.60 10.47
C GLU A 243 32.39 -10.65 9.36
N LYS A 244 32.69 -11.92 9.71
CA LYS A 244 32.76 -13.00 8.72
C LYS A 244 31.38 -13.33 8.18
N LEU A 245 30.36 -13.35 9.04
CA LEU A 245 28.98 -13.61 8.61
C LEU A 245 28.42 -12.45 7.78
N LEU A 246 28.71 -11.19 8.13
CA LEU A 246 28.28 -10.01 7.37
C LEU A 246 28.80 -9.99 5.93
N LYS A 247 29.98 -10.59 5.67
CA LYS A 247 30.58 -10.65 4.32
C LYS A 247 29.92 -11.65 3.37
N ILE A 248 29.51 -12.80 3.89
CA ILE A 248 28.80 -13.84 3.10
C ILE A 248 27.29 -13.71 3.20
N GLY A 249 26.84 -13.05 4.27
CA GLY A 249 25.46 -12.84 4.66
C GLY A 249 24.77 -11.86 3.75
N TYR A 250 23.52 -12.15 3.43
CA TYR A 250 22.65 -11.21 2.76
C TYR A 250 21.26 -11.25 3.39
N VAL A 251 20.58 -10.11 3.25
CA VAL A 251 19.16 -10.00 3.56
C VAL A 251 18.48 -9.71 2.24
N LEU A 252 17.40 -10.44 2.03
CA LEU A 252 16.52 -10.27 0.91
C LEU A 252 15.65 -9.04 1.16
N HIS A 253 15.97 -7.94 0.47
CA HIS A 253 15.19 -6.71 0.45
C HIS A 253 14.63 -6.42 -0.94
N ARG A 254 13.40 -5.87 -0.96
CA ARG A 254 12.58 -5.77 -2.17
C ARG A 254 13.06 -4.61 -3.02
N ASN A 255 13.53 -4.90 -4.24
CA ASN A 255 13.73 -3.89 -5.27
C ASN A 255 13.90 -4.48 -6.68
N GLU A 256 13.76 -3.63 -7.71
CA GLU A 256 13.99 -3.94 -9.13
C GLU A 256 15.38 -4.51 -9.42
N ALA A 257 16.41 -4.12 -8.66
CA ALA A 257 17.76 -4.71 -8.76
C ALA A 257 17.77 -6.24 -8.50
N ASN A 258 16.74 -6.76 -7.84
CA ASN A 258 16.56 -8.17 -7.50
C ASN A 258 15.36 -8.82 -8.23
N LYS A 259 14.75 -8.17 -9.24
CA LYS A 259 13.54 -8.65 -9.97
C LYS A 259 13.65 -10.11 -10.43
N ASN A 260 14.84 -10.55 -10.83
CA ASN A 260 15.10 -11.93 -11.28
C ASN A 260 15.59 -12.88 -10.17
N MET A 261 16.01 -12.36 -9.01
CA MET A 261 16.63 -13.19 -7.97
C MET A 261 15.70 -13.53 -6.82
N MET A 262 14.79 -12.67 -6.38
CA MET A 262 13.67 -12.99 -5.45
C MET A 262 12.70 -11.80 -5.31
N PRO A 263 11.38 -12.01 -5.17
CA PRO A 263 10.49 -11.10 -4.44
C PRO A 263 10.74 -11.31 -2.95
N THR A 264 11.07 -10.26 -2.19
CA THR A 264 11.61 -10.46 -0.83
C THR A 264 10.84 -9.71 0.24
N TYR A 265 10.72 -10.34 1.40
CA TYR A 265 9.68 -10.04 2.39
C TYR A 265 10.20 -9.86 3.81
N GLN A 266 11.45 -9.44 3.97
CA GLN A 266 12.00 -9.20 5.31
C GLN A 266 11.62 -7.83 5.87
N ARG A 267 11.62 -7.75 7.21
CA ARG A 267 11.39 -6.50 7.93
C ARG A 267 12.42 -5.46 7.53
N ILE A 268 11.98 -4.25 7.23
CA ILE A 268 12.88 -3.11 7.07
C ILE A 268 13.59 -2.88 8.41
N ILE A 269 14.92 -2.79 8.36
CA ILE A 269 15.72 -2.63 9.58
C ILE A 269 15.54 -1.20 10.12
N LYS A 270 14.69 -1.02 11.14
CA LYS A 270 14.49 0.33 11.71
C LYS A 270 15.77 0.89 12.36
N ARG A 271 16.18 2.08 11.92
CA ARG A 271 17.36 2.82 12.43
C ARG A 271 17.39 2.94 13.96
N LYS A 272 16.26 3.28 14.58
CA LYS A 272 16.15 3.45 16.04
C LYS A 272 16.52 2.16 16.77
N ARG A 273 15.93 1.04 16.35
CA ARG A 273 16.21 -0.29 16.93
C ARG A 273 17.66 -0.70 16.69
N LEU A 274 18.21 -0.45 15.51
CA LEU A 274 19.61 -0.76 15.22
C LEU A 274 20.57 -0.01 16.15
N LYS A 275 20.34 1.30 16.34
CA LYS A 275 21.13 2.12 17.28
C LYS A 275 20.99 1.66 18.73
N GLU A 276 19.78 1.29 19.15
CA GLU A 276 19.54 0.74 20.50
C GLU A 276 20.31 -0.57 20.69
N VAL A 277 20.26 -1.48 19.71
CA VAL A 277 21.02 -2.74 19.72
C VAL A 277 22.52 -2.49 19.73
N GLN A 278 23.01 -1.56 18.91
CA GLN A 278 24.42 -1.22 18.83
C GLN A 278 24.93 -0.59 20.14
N SER A 279 24.18 0.34 20.74
CA SER A 279 24.49 0.89 22.07
C SER A 279 24.54 -0.22 23.10
N PHE A 280 23.51 -1.08 23.15
CA PHE A 280 23.45 -2.19 24.08
C PHE A 280 24.68 -3.12 23.97
N ILE A 281 25.12 -3.46 22.75
CA ILE A 281 26.34 -4.26 22.54
C ILE A 281 27.60 -3.49 23.00
N ASN A 282 27.72 -2.23 22.61
CA ASN A 282 28.89 -1.40 22.97
C ASN A 282 28.99 -1.13 24.49
N ASP A 283 27.85 -1.10 25.18
CA ASP A 283 27.75 -0.94 26.63
C ASP A 283 27.98 -2.27 27.40
N GLY A 284 28.36 -3.35 26.70
CA GLY A 284 28.69 -4.65 27.28
C GLY A 284 27.54 -5.67 27.33
N GLY A 285 26.38 -5.33 26.75
CA GLY A 285 25.25 -6.24 26.58
C GLY A 285 25.50 -7.33 25.52
N TYR A 286 24.74 -8.42 25.60
CA TYR A 286 24.89 -9.56 24.68
C TYR A 286 23.55 -10.24 24.36
N PHE A 287 23.50 -10.94 23.22
CA PHE A 287 22.34 -11.73 22.80
C PHE A 287 22.68 -13.22 22.79
N PRO A 288 22.04 -14.04 23.65
CA PRO A 288 22.33 -15.49 23.70
C PRO A 288 21.60 -16.29 22.61
N ASN A 289 20.60 -15.71 21.95
CA ASN A 289 19.78 -16.41 20.97
C ASN A 289 20.48 -16.53 19.62
N SER A 290 20.39 -17.71 19.01
CA SER A 290 20.99 -17.99 17.70
C SER A 290 20.41 -17.12 16.58
N ILE A 291 21.27 -16.82 15.60
CA ILE A 291 20.85 -16.28 14.29
C ILE A 291 20.56 -17.46 13.37
N ILE A 292 19.45 -17.40 12.66
CA ILE A 292 19.02 -18.47 11.76
C ILE A 292 19.38 -18.09 10.34
N ILE A 293 20.10 -18.95 9.63
CA ILE A 293 20.52 -18.73 8.24
C ILE A 293 20.21 -19.93 7.35
N SER A 294 20.11 -19.70 6.05
CA SER A 294 20.18 -20.73 5.00
C SER A 294 21.44 -20.53 4.16
N ILE A 295 22.30 -21.53 4.11
CA ILE A 295 23.53 -21.51 3.31
C ILE A 295 23.21 -21.95 1.88
N ASP A 296 23.57 -21.12 0.90
CA ASP A 296 23.53 -21.47 -0.52
C ASP A 296 24.86 -22.11 -0.94
N SER A 297 24.80 -23.42 -1.11
CA SER A 297 25.94 -24.24 -1.51
C SER A 297 26.30 -24.09 -2.99
N GLY A 298 25.42 -23.50 -3.80
CA GLY A 298 25.54 -23.42 -5.25
C GLY A 298 25.42 -24.79 -5.92
N GLY A 299 24.60 -25.67 -5.35
CA GLY A 299 24.39 -27.05 -5.82
C GLY A 299 25.54 -28.01 -5.53
N ARG A 300 26.46 -27.65 -4.62
CA ARG A 300 27.60 -28.49 -4.23
C ARG A 300 27.46 -28.91 -2.77
N LYS A 301 27.69 -30.19 -2.48
CA LYS A 301 27.65 -30.65 -1.08
C LYS A 301 28.65 -29.87 -0.22
N LEU A 302 28.18 -29.30 0.90
CA LEU A 302 29.06 -28.63 1.87
C LEU A 302 30.08 -29.62 2.44
N GLN A 303 31.31 -29.15 2.59
CA GLN A 303 32.38 -29.92 3.21
C GLN A 303 32.28 -29.82 4.74
N PHE A 304 32.16 -30.99 5.38
CA PHE A 304 32.15 -31.14 6.82
C PHE A 304 33.15 -32.23 7.22
N ASP A 305 34.26 -31.82 7.83
CA ASP A 305 35.31 -32.73 8.28
C ASP A 305 34.92 -33.23 9.69
N GLU A 306 34.32 -34.42 9.77
CA GLU A 306 33.88 -35.04 11.04
C GLU A 306 35.05 -35.23 12.01
N SER A 307 34.83 -34.88 13.28
CA SER A 307 35.78 -35.15 14.36
C SER A 307 35.90 -36.67 14.58
N PRO A 308 37.11 -37.18 14.91
CA PRO A 308 37.28 -38.58 15.29
C PRO A 308 36.54 -38.93 16.59
N THR A 309 36.22 -37.94 17.43
CA THR A 309 35.45 -38.14 18.66
C THR A 309 33.98 -38.35 18.33
N LYS A 310 33.52 -39.60 18.46
CA LYS A 310 32.11 -40.00 18.29
C LYS A 310 31.51 -40.44 19.62
N LEU A 311 30.23 -40.14 19.81
CA LEU A 311 29.41 -40.70 20.87
C LEU A 311 28.47 -41.70 20.21
N ASP A 312 28.57 -42.98 20.56
CA ASP A 312 27.89 -44.08 19.85
C ASP A 312 26.36 -43.93 19.83
N ASP A 313 25.79 -43.25 20.83
CA ASP A 313 24.33 -43.02 20.97
C ASP A 313 23.86 -41.64 20.50
N SER A 314 24.73 -40.81 19.92
CA SER A 314 24.36 -39.44 19.51
C SER A 314 23.94 -39.35 18.04
N ILE A 315 22.78 -38.74 17.80
CA ILE A 315 22.31 -38.38 16.44
C ILE A 315 23.15 -37.24 15.85
N SER A 316 23.72 -36.37 16.70
CA SER A 316 24.52 -35.23 16.28
C SER A 316 26.00 -35.58 16.08
N LYS A 317 26.64 -34.89 15.15
CA LYS A 317 28.06 -35.07 14.81
C LYS A 317 28.83 -33.77 14.98
N ILE A 318 30.05 -33.83 15.50
CA ILE A 318 30.91 -32.66 15.68
C ILE A 318 31.98 -32.66 14.59
N GLY A 319 32.37 -31.49 14.07
CA GLY A 319 33.40 -31.40 13.04
C GLY A 319 33.72 -29.97 12.63
N VAL A 320 34.52 -29.84 11.57
CA VAL A 320 34.86 -28.56 10.95
C VAL A 320 34.01 -28.36 9.71
N LEU A 321 33.12 -27.36 9.72
CA LEU A 321 32.32 -26.95 8.58
C LEU A 321 33.10 -25.93 7.74
N HIS A 322 33.10 -26.12 6.43
CA HIS A 322 33.65 -25.15 5.47
C HIS A 322 32.52 -24.36 4.82
N LEU A 323 32.38 -23.12 5.24
CA LEU A 323 31.40 -22.17 4.68
C LEU A 323 31.77 -21.80 3.23
N PRO A 324 30.80 -21.48 2.37
CA PRO A 324 31.10 -20.97 1.04
C PRO A 324 31.89 -19.66 1.11
N LYS A 325 32.99 -19.56 0.35
CA LYS A 325 33.79 -18.33 0.22
C LYS A 325 33.22 -17.40 -0.85
N ARG A 326 31.90 -17.19 -0.89
CA ARG A 326 31.25 -16.38 -1.92
C ARG A 326 30.41 -15.30 -1.26
N TYR A 327 30.43 -14.08 -1.79
CA TYR A 327 29.42 -13.08 -1.40
C TYR A 327 28.04 -13.63 -1.74
N HIS A 328 27.03 -13.24 -0.96
CA HIS A 328 25.63 -13.64 -1.17
C HIS A 328 25.42 -15.17 -1.05
N SER A 329 26.01 -15.81 -0.04
CA SER A 329 25.93 -17.27 0.16
C SER A 329 25.33 -17.71 1.48
N ALA A 330 24.99 -16.78 2.37
CA ALA A 330 24.26 -17.06 3.61
C ALA A 330 23.04 -16.14 3.72
N TYR A 331 21.85 -16.68 3.46
CA TYR A 331 20.61 -15.95 3.65
C TYR A 331 20.27 -15.84 5.14
N ILE A 332 20.15 -14.62 5.66
CA ILE A 332 19.82 -14.40 7.08
C ILE A 332 18.30 -14.46 7.24
N ILE A 333 17.76 -15.52 7.84
CA ILE A 333 16.32 -15.73 8.02
C ILE A 333 15.80 -15.00 9.26
N ASP A 334 16.50 -15.11 10.39
CA ASP A 334 16.19 -14.39 11.63
C ASP A 334 17.46 -13.83 12.27
N GLY A 335 17.30 -12.74 13.00
CA GLY A 335 18.40 -12.12 13.75
C GLY A 335 19.13 -11.01 12.99
N GLN A 336 18.58 -10.53 11.87
CA GLN A 336 19.17 -9.45 11.07
C GLN A 336 19.57 -8.23 11.93
N HIS A 337 18.69 -7.72 12.79
CA HIS A 337 18.97 -6.55 13.64
C HIS A 337 20.11 -6.82 14.62
N ARG A 338 20.22 -8.07 15.11
CA ARG A 338 21.30 -8.48 16.01
C ARG A 338 22.61 -8.51 15.26
N LEU A 339 22.65 -9.12 14.07
CA LEU A 339 23.86 -9.18 13.24
C LEU A 339 24.34 -7.79 12.83
N TYR A 340 23.46 -6.96 12.27
CA TYR A 340 23.80 -5.59 11.87
C TYR A 340 24.09 -4.68 13.07
N GLY A 341 23.66 -5.04 14.28
CA GLY A 341 24.05 -4.31 15.49
C GLY A 341 25.56 -4.39 15.77
N TYR A 342 26.23 -5.43 15.29
CA TYR A 342 27.68 -5.57 15.43
C TYR A 342 28.48 -4.78 14.39
N SER A 343 27.88 -4.37 13.26
CA SER A 343 28.63 -3.57 12.29
C SER A 343 29.09 -2.25 12.90
N ASP A 344 30.32 -1.88 12.56
CA ASP A 344 31.04 -0.72 13.12
C ASP A 344 31.29 -0.77 14.64
N SER A 345 31.02 -1.90 15.29
CA SER A 345 31.46 -2.19 16.66
C SER A 345 32.82 -2.89 16.67
N GLU A 346 33.63 -2.63 17.69
CA GLU A 346 34.88 -3.39 17.91
C GLU A 346 34.59 -4.89 18.11
N TYR A 347 33.40 -5.22 18.63
CA TYR A 347 32.94 -6.58 18.86
C TYR A 347 32.65 -7.37 17.58
N ALA A 348 32.62 -6.73 16.40
CA ALA A 348 32.44 -7.41 15.11
C ALA A 348 33.52 -8.48 14.84
N ASN A 349 34.73 -8.26 15.36
CA ASN A 349 35.89 -9.13 15.15
C ASN A 349 36.34 -9.87 16.42
N THR A 350 35.86 -9.48 17.61
CA THR A 350 36.30 -10.05 18.88
C THR A 350 35.27 -10.96 19.54
N ASN A 351 33.97 -10.75 19.28
CA ASN A 351 32.92 -11.63 19.76
C ASN A 351 32.64 -12.77 18.78
N SER A 352 32.11 -13.87 19.31
CA SER A 352 31.50 -14.93 18.51
C SER A 352 30.02 -15.05 18.86
N ILE A 353 29.16 -15.19 17.85
CA ILE A 353 27.71 -15.28 18.02
C ILE A 353 27.19 -16.66 17.58
N PRO A 354 26.17 -17.21 18.24
CA PRO A 354 25.62 -18.53 17.91
C PRO A 354 24.76 -18.49 16.64
N ILE A 355 24.93 -19.48 15.77
CA ILE A 355 24.26 -19.62 14.47
C ILE A 355 23.62 -20.99 14.36
N VAL A 356 22.40 -21.04 13.82
CA VAL A 356 21.76 -22.26 13.29
C VAL A 356 21.62 -22.10 11.78
N ALA A 357 22.30 -22.95 11.03
CA ALA A 357 22.39 -22.88 9.58
C ALA A 357 21.74 -24.10 8.92
N PHE A 358 20.69 -23.87 8.14
CA PHE A 358 20.18 -24.85 7.20
C PHE A 358 20.97 -24.79 5.89
N VAL A 359 20.83 -25.81 5.05
CA VAL A 359 21.52 -25.91 3.76
C VAL A 359 20.50 -26.00 2.65
N ASP A 360 20.63 -25.11 1.65
CA ASP A 360 19.86 -25.14 0.41
C ASP A 360 18.34 -25.26 0.64
N LEU A 361 17.80 -24.61 1.69
CA LEU A 361 16.34 -24.56 1.90
C LEU A 361 15.67 -24.00 0.65
N ASP A 362 14.56 -24.60 0.24
CA ASP A 362 13.81 -24.06 -0.89
C ASP A 362 13.17 -22.71 -0.52
N ARG A 363 12.70 -21.98 -1.54
CA ARG A 363 12.14 -20.63 -1.35
C ARG A 363 10.91 -20.65 -0.44
N SER A 364 10.03 -21.63 -0.62
CA SER A 364 8.79 -21.75 0.13
C SER A 364 9.05 -22.04 1.61
N GLU A 365 10.03 -22.89 1.91
CA GLU A 365 10.47 -23.22 3.26
C GLU A 365 11.16 -22.05 3.94
N GLN A 366 12.01 -21.30 3.23
CA GLN A 366 12.64 -20.09 3.75
C GLN A 366 11.60 -19.04 4.18
N LEU A 367 10.57 -18.81 3.36
CA LEU A 367 9.49 -17.87 3.66
C LEU A 367 8.61 -18.36 4.80
N LYS A 368 8.26 -19.65 4.81
CA LYS A 368 7.50 -20.27 5.89
C LYS A 368 8.22 -20.14 7.22
N LEU A 369 9.51 -20.48 7.26
CA LEU A 369 10.32 -20.37 8.48
C LEU A 369 10.40 -18.92 8.96
N PHE A 370 10.57 -17.96 8.06
CA PHE A 370 10.53 -16.53 8.40
C PHE A 370 9.18 -16.13 9.01
N MET A 371 8.06 -16.58 8.43
CA MET A 371 6.71 -16.30 8.95
C MET A 371 6.48 -16.94 10.32
N ASP A 372 6.77 -18.23 10.47
CA ASP A 372 6.55 -19.01 11.70
C ASP A 372 7.33 -18.43 12.89
N ILE A 373 8.59 -17.99 12.66
CA ILE A 373 9.41 -17.35 13.69
C ILE A 373 8.80 -16.00 14.12
N ASN A 374 8.30 -15.22 13.16
CA ASN A 374 7.82 -13.86 13.43
C ASN A 374 6.38 -13.83 13.97
N GLU A 375 5.46 -14.68 13.48
CA GLU A 375 4.08 -14.74 13.98
C GLU A 375 4.01 -14.97 15.49
N ASN A 376 4.93 -15.77 16.05
CA ASN A 376 4.96 -16.12 17.47
C ASN A 376 5.66 -15.07 18.37
N GLN A 377 6.44 -14.13 17.83
CA GLN A 377 7.18 -13.13 18.62
C GLN A 377 6.66 -11.69 18.44
N LYS A 378 6.28 -11.32 17.21
CA LYS A 378 5.63 -10.04 16.86
C LYS A 378 5.01 -10.19 15.47
N SER A 379 3.70 -10.07 15.32
CA SER A 379 3.01 -10.30 14.04
C SER A 379 3.58 -9.46 12.88
N VAL A 380 3.70 -10.07 11.70
CA VAL A 380 4.02 -9.42 10.43
C VAL A 380 2.89 -8.45 10.04
N SER A 381 3.19 -7.35 9.34
CA SER A 381 2.13 -6.41 8.90
C SER A 381 1.17 -7.11 7.92
N LYS A 382 -0.11 -6.73 7.91
CA LYS A 382 -1.10 -7.29 6.97
C LYS A 382 -0.66 -7.10 5.51
N THR A 383 -0.13 -5.93 5.18
CA THR A 383 0.44 -5.61 3.86
C THR A 383 1.56 -6.57 3.49
N LEU A 384 2.52 -6.79 4.39
CA LEU A 384 3.64 -7.70 4.15
C LEU A 384 3.18 -9.15 4.00
N ARG A 385 2.18 -9.59 4.79
CA ARG A 385 1.57 -10.91 4.63
C ARG A 385 0.87 -11.09 3.27
N ILE A 386 0.10 -10.10 2.82
CA ILE A 386 -0.57 -10.16 1.51
C ILE A 386 0.47 -10.20 0.39
N THR A 387 1.57 -9.46 0.56
CA THR A 387 2.70 -9.48 -0.37
C THR A 387 3.28 -10.90 -0.39
N LEU A 388 3.62 -11.48 0.77
CA LEU A 388 4.16 -12.84 0.92
C LEU A 388 3.29 -13.93 0.28
N ASN A 389 1.96 -13.79 0.44
CA ASN A 389 1.00 -14.75 -0.07
C ASN A 389 1.03 -14.87 -1.61
N SER A 390 1.54 -13.89 -2.36
CA SER A 390 1.64 -14.04 -3.83
C SER A 390 2.51 -15.22 -4.22
N ASP A 391 3.57 -15.48 -3.47
CA ASP A 391 4.52 -16.55 -3.79
C ASP A 391 4.21 -17.81 -2.99
N MET A 392 3.86 -17.67 -1.70
CA MET A 392 3.56 -18.80 -0.83
C MET A 392 2.36 -19.61 -1.33
N LEU A 393 1.33 -18.94 -1.87
CA LEU A 393 0.12 -19.59 -2.34
C LEU A 393 0.15 -19.90 -3.84
N TRP A 394 1.24 -19.57 -4.54
CA TRP A 394 1.35 -19.70 -5.99
C TRP A 394 1.12 -21.14 -6.46
N ASP A 395 1.81 -22.10 -5.83
CA ASP A 395 1.71 -23.52 -6.16
C ASP A 395 0.82 -24.31 -5.18
N SER A 396 -0.01 -23.63 -4.39
CA SER A 396 -0.85 -24.27 -3.35
C SER A 396 -1.70 -25.41 -3.93
N PRO A 397 -1.88 -26.55 -3.23
CA PRO A 397 -2.82 -27.58 -3.68
C PRO A 397 -4.29 -27.11 -3.68
N ASN A 398 -4.62 -26.02 -2.99
CA ASN A 398 -5.94 -25.41 -2.98
C ASN A 398 -6.06 -24.38 -4.11
N GLN A 399 -6.99 -24.60 -5.05
CA GLN A 399 -7.15 -23.72 -6.21
C GLN A 399 -7.61 -22.30 -5.84
N ASN A 400 -8.40 -22.14 -4.78
CA ASN A 400 -8.80 -20.81 -4.32
C ASN A 400 -7.63 -20.01 -3.74
N GLU A 401 -6.70 -20.68 -3.06
CA GLU A 401 -5.46 -20.05 -2.57
C GLU A 401 -4.57 -19.57 -3.73
N ARG A 402 -4.53 -20.31 -4.85
CA ARG A 402 -3.84 -19.85 -6.06
C ARG A 402 -4.47 -18.57 -6.64
N ARG A 403 -5.80 -18.45 -6.63
CA ARG A 403 -6.48 -17.22 -7.06
C ARG A 403 -6.18 -16.06 -6.13
N ASP A 404 -6.02 -16.31 -4.83
CA ASP A 404 -5.54 -15.30 -3.89
C ASP A 404 -4.09 -14.87 -4.18
N ALA A 405 -3.21 -15.81 -4.54
CA ALA A 405 -1.86 -15.48 -5.02
C ALA A 405 -1.89 -14.58 -6.25
N ILE A 406 -2.73 -14.89 -7.25
CA ILE A 406 -2.89 -14.07 -8.46
C ILE A 406 -3.34 -12.65 -8.12
N ARG A 407 -4.39 -12.50 -7.28
CA ARG A 407 -4.89 -11.18 -6.83
C ARG A 407 -3.81 -10.39 -6.11
N SER A 408 -3.05 -11.04 -5.21
CA SER A 408 -1.91 -10.43 -4.53
C SER A 408 -0.83 -10.01 -5.50
N LYS A 409 -0.49 -10.84 -6.49
CA LYS A 409 0.55 -10.56 -7.48
C LYS A 409 0.19 -9.37 -8.35
N ILE A 410 -1.03 -9.32 -8.87
CA ILE A 410 -1.54 -8.17 -9.64
C ILE A 410 -1.51 -6.89 -8.81
N ALA A 411 -1.97 -6.95 -7.56
CA ALA A 411 -1.94 -5.80 -6.65
C ALA A 411 -0.51 -5.29 -6.39
N GLN A 412 0.49 -6.19 -6.37
CA GLN A 412 1.91 -5.80 -6.33
C GLN A 412 2.36 -5.14 -7.63
N MET A 413 2.07 -5.75 -8.78
CA MET A 413 2.47 -5.25 -10.09
C MET A 413 1.94 -3.83 -10.33
N CYS A 414 0.70 -3.53 -9.89
CA CYS A 414 0.14 -2.18 -9.94
C CYS A 414 1.01 -1.12 -9.23
N GLY A 415 1.73 -1.48 -8.16
CA GLY A 415 2.57 -0.52 -7.45
C GLY A 415 4.04 -0.51 -7.85
N GLU A 416 4.50 -1.50 -8.63
CA GLU A 416 5.91 -1.76 -8.90
C GLU A 416 6.32 -1.72 -10.36
N GLU A 417 5.44 -2.07 -11.29
CA GLU A 417 5.82 -2.08 -12.70
C GLU A 417 6.02 -0.66 -13.21
N GLN A 418 7.11 -0.43 -13.93
CA GLN A 418 7.47 0.90 -14.43
C GLN A 418 6.40 1.48 -15.36
N SER A 419 5.72 0.61 -16.11
CA SER A 419 4.60 0.95 -16.99
C SER A 419 3.30 1.26 -16.24
N SER A 420 3.23 0.95 -14.93
CA SER A 420 2.01 1.04 -14.17
C SER A 420 1.64 2.50 -13.82
N PRO A 421 0.41 2.95 -14.09
CA PRO A 421 -0.09 4.26 -13.64
C PRO A 421 -0.06 4.46 -12.12
N LEU A 422 -0.09 3.35 -11.36
CA LEU A 422 -0.10 3.31 -9.91
C LEU A 422 1.30 3.11 -9.29
N LEU A 423 2.36 3.15 -10.12
CA LEU A 423 3.75 3.09 -9.66
C LEU A 423 4.01 4.11 -8.55
N GLY A 424 4.52 3.63 -7.42
CA GLY A 424 4.83 4.48 -6.26
C GLY A 424 3.61 4.99 -5.48
N ARG A 425 2.38 4.61 -5.84
CA ARG A 425 1.14 4.99 -5.14
C ARG A 425 0.58 3.88 -4.24
N VAL A 426 0.95 2.63 -4.52
CA VAL A 426 0.57 1.47 -3.70
C VAL A 426 1.60 1.26 -2.59
N VAL A 427 1.11 1.12 -1.36
CA VAL A 427 1.82 0.72 -0.15
C VAL A 427 1.97 -0.79 -0.19
N ILE A 428 3.21 -1.24 -0.33
CA ILE A 428 3.52 -2.67 -0.41
C ILE A 428 4.58 -3.03 0.64
N GLY A 429 4.53 -4.26 1.16
CA GLY A 429 5.44 -4.71 2.23
C GLY A 429 5.33 -3.83 3.48
N GLU A 430 6.43 -3.15 3.81
CA GLU A 430 6.55 -2.21 4.93
C GLU A 430 6.82 -0.76 4.48
N ASP A 431 6.49 -0.41 3.24
CA ASP A 431 6.62 0.95 2.72
C ASP A 431 5.99 2.00 3.64
N GLU A 432 6.65 3.14 3.78
CA GLU A 432 6.08 4.29 4.48
C GLU A 432 4.92 4.88 3.67
N LYS A 433 3.83 5.20 4.37
CA LYS A 433 2.69 5.89 3.79
C LYS A 433 2.99 7.38 3.68
N ASN A 434 2.53 7.98 2.57
CA ASN A 434 2.50 9.43 2.41
C ASN A 434 1.24 9.82 1.60
N ASN A 435 1.05 11.13 1.38
CA ASN A 435 -0.14 11.66 0.70
C ASN A 435 -0.36 11.05 -0.70
N ILE A 436 0.69 10.62 -1.39
CA ILE A 436 0.62 10.02 -2.73
C ILE A 436 0.61 8.48 -2.64
N LYS A 437 1.49 7.90 -1.80
CA LYS A 437 1.57 6.46 -1.52
C LYS A 437 0.63 6.09 -0.36
N CYS A 438 -0.67 6.05 -0.66
CA CYS A 438 -1.71 5.77 0.33
C CYS A 438 -2.60 4.57 0.01
N ILE A 439 -2.54 4.04 -1.22
CA ILE A 439 -3.34 2.87 -1.64
C ILE A 439 -2.73 1.62 -1.04
N THR A 440 -3.48 0.82 -0.30
CA THR A 440 -2.97 -0.44 0.27
C THR A 440 -3.10 -1.57 -0.75
N ILE A 441 -2.11 -2.47 -0.79
CA ILE A 441 -2.20 -3.72 -1.57
C ILE A 441 -3.50 -4.50 -1.28
N GLN A 442 -3.95 -4.46 -0.02
CA GLN A 442 -5.18 -5.10 0.42
C GLN A 442 -6.43 -4.53 -0.27
N ALA A 443 -6.46 -3.21 -0.52
CA ALA A 443 -7.62 -2.59 -1.16
C ALA A 443 -7.82 -3.12 -2.58
N ILE A 444 -6.74 -3.25 -3.35
CA ILE A 444 -6.75 -3.82 -4.70
C ILE A 444 -7.10 -5.31 -4.64
N GLN A 445 -6.48 -6.08 -3.74
CA GLN A 445 -6.77 -7.50 -3.57
C GLN A 445 -8.26 -7.76 -3.25
N LEU A 446 -8.83 -6.99 -2.30
CA LEU A 446 -10.24 -7.09 -1.92
C LEU A 446 -11.18 -6.64 -3.04
N ALA A 447 -10.80 -5.65 -3.84
CA ALA A 447 -11.57 -5.26 -5.03
C ALA A 447 -11.64 -6.42 -6.02
N LEU A 448 -10.48 -7.00 -6.37
CA LEU A 448 -10.38 -8.14 -7.29
C LEU A 448 -11.08 -9.39 -6.75
N GLN A 449 -11.13 -9.58 -5.44
CA GLN A 449 -11.88 -10.68 -4.81
C GLN A 449 -13.40 -10.53 -5.00
N LYS A 450 -13.91 -9.31 -5.08
CA LYS A 450 -15.33 -8.99 -5.33
C LYS A 450 -15.69 -8.98 -6.83
N CYS A 451 -14.74 -9.29 -7.71
CA CYS A 451 -14.91 -9.29 -9.16
C CYS A 451 -14.96 -10.72 -9.72
N SER A 452 -15.52 -10.88 -10.91
CA SER A 452 -15.64 -12.14 -11.65
C SER A 452 -14.46 -12.41 -12.61
N PHE A 453 -13.34 -11.70 -12.46
CA PHE A 453 -12.16 -11.87 -13.33
C PHE A 453 -11.51 -13.26 -13.21
N PHE A 454 -11.54 -13.86 -12.01
CA PHE A 454 -10.89 -15.13 -11.71
C PHE A 454 -11.89 -16.19 -11.30
N SER A 455 -11.62 -17.45 -11.67
CA SER A 455 -12.51 -18.57 -11.37
C SER A 455 -12.62 -18.81 -9.86
N THR A 456 -13.76 -19.32 -9.41
CA THR A 456 -13.94 -19.80 -8.05
C THR A 456 -14.06 -21.32 -8.04
N PHE A 457 -13.60 -21.96 -6.95
CA PHE A 457 -13.55 -23.41 -6.85
C PHE A 457 -14.33 -23.91 -5.64
N ALA A 458 -15.00 -25.05 -5.80
CA ALA A 458 -15.60 -25.79 -4.68
C ALA A 458 -14.51 -26.45 -3.80
N LYS A 459 -14.91 -26.98 -2.63
CA LYS A 459 -13.98 -27.60 -1.65
C LYS A 459 -13.15 -28.76 -2.21
N ASN A 460 -13.61 -29.40 -3.28
CA ASN A 460 -12.94 -30.50 -3.99
C ASN A 460 -12.08 -30.02 -5.19
N ASN A 461 -11.76 -28.71 -5.27
CA ASN A 461 -11.00 -28.08 -6.36
C ASN A 461 -11.65 -28.15 -7.75
N THR A 462 -12.95 -28.46 -7.88
CA THR A 462 -13.66 -28.30 -9.15
C THR A 462 -14.13 -26.86 -9.33
N ILE A 463 -14.11 -26.36 -10.57
CA ILE A 463 -14.58 -25.01 -10.89
C ILE A 463 -16.06 -24.89 -10.53
N ALA A 464 -16.39 -23.88 -9.71
CA ALA A 464 -17.75 -23.49 -9.37
C ALA A 464 -18.25 -22.40 -10.32
N THR A 465 -17.44 -21.37 -10.57
CA THR A 465 -17.69 -20.34 -11.58
C THR A 465 -16.43 -20.04 -12.37
N ASN A 466 -16.56 -19.86 -13.68
CA ASN A 466 -15.45 -19.45 -14.54
C ASN A 466 -15.16 -17.95 -14.36
N GLY A 467 -13.89 -17.59 -14.36
CA GLY A 467 -13.45 -16.19 -14.41
C GLY A 467 -13.42 -15.66 -15.83
N SER A 468 -13.71 -14.36 -16.03
CA SER A 468 -13.70 -13.74 -17.36
C SER A 468 -12.31 -13.67 -18.00
N PHE A 469 -11.24 -13.61 -17.20
CA PHE A 469 -9.85 -13.56 -17.69
C PHE A 469 -9.00 -14.75 -17.23
N ASP A 470 -9.62 -15.76 -16.61
CA ASP A 470 -8.91 -16.91 -16.08
C ASP A 470 -8.68 -17.98 -17.15
N VAL A 471 -7.42 -18.22 -17.52
CA VAL A 471 -7.02 -19.25 -18.48
C VAL A 471 -6.57 -20.56 -17.80
N GLY A 472 -6.79 -20.68 -16.49
CA GLY A 472 -6.46 -21.86 -15.68
C GLY A 472 -5.04 -21.83 -15.10
N ASP A 473 -4.03 -21.48 -15.90
CA ASP A 473 -2.65 -21.30 -15.44
C ASP A 473 -2.44 -19.93 -14.78
N ASN A 474 -1.66 -19.88 -13.69
CA ASN A 474 -1.45 -18.64 -12.93
C ASN A 474 -0.73 -17.56 -13.74
N GLN A 475 0.38 -17.91 -14.39
CA GLN A 475 1.21 -16.94 -15.11
C GLN A 475 0.49 -16.47 -16.37
N ALA A 476 -0.08 -17.40 -17.14
CA ALA A 476 -0.84 -17.05 -18.34
C ALA A 476 -2.08 -16.18 -18.02
N THR A 477 -2.72 -16.39 -16.87
CA THR A 477 -3.83 -15.54 -16.40
C THR A 477 -3.34 -14.12 -16.09
N ILE A 478 -2.18 -13.97 -15.46
CA ILE A 478 -1.59 -12.65 -15.18
C ILE A 478 -1.14 -11.95 -16.46
N ASP A 479 -0.45 -12.67 -17.35
CA ASP A 479 0.01 -12.14 -18.64
C ASP A 479 -1.14 -11.65 -19.52
N ARG A 480 -2.33 -12.23 -19.32
CA ARG A 480 -3.55 -11.81 -20.00
C ARG A 480 -4.27 -10.65 -19.29
N PHE A 481 -4.46 -10.74 -17.97
CA PHE A 481 -5.28 -9.79 -17.23
C PHE A 481 -4.56 -8.49 -16.89
N TYR A 482 -3.28 -8.55 -16.52
CA TYR A 482 -2.55 -7.37 -16.04
C TYR A 482 -2.43 -6.27 -17.11
N PRO A 483 -2.08 -6.58 -18.39
CA PRO A 483 -2.06 -5.56 -19.43
C PRO A 483 -3.41 -4.86 -19.65
N PHE A 484 -4.52 -5.61 -19.58
CA PHE A 484 -5.86 -5.05 -19.64
C PHE A 484 -6.13 -4.07 -18.50
N LEU A 485 -5.89 -4.50 -17.25
CA LEU A 485 -6.11 -3.65 -16.07
C LEU A 485 -5.19 -2.41 -16.09
N GLU A 486 -3.94 -2.58 -16.50
CA GLU A 486 -2.99 -1.47 -16.67
C GLU A 486 -3.48 -0.47 -17.71
N GLY A 487 -3.97 -0.95 -18.86
CA GLY A 487 -4.57 -0.14 -19.91
C GLY A 487 -5.76 0.67 -19.43
N CYS A 488 -6.71 0.04 -18.72
CA CYS A 488 -7.83 0.76 -18.12
C CYS A 488 -7.36 1.85 -17.12
N PHE A 489 -6.37 1.57 -16.28
CA PHE A 489 -5.82 2.59 -15.38
C PHE A 489 -5.08 3.72 -16.13
N LYS A 490 -4.46 3.44 -17.28
CA LYS A 490 -3.83 4.46 -18.13
C LYS A 490 -4.91 5.41 -18.67
N THR A 491 -6.02 4.89 -19.18
CA THR A 491 -7.18 5.69 -19.58
C THR A 491 -7.66 6.58 -18.43
N VAL A 492 -7.92 6.00 -17.25
CA VAL A 492 -8.39 6.79 -16.08
C VAL A 492 -7.40 7.88 -15.68
N LYS A 493 -6.09 7.59 -15.69
CA LYS A 493 -5.05 8.56 -15.37
C LYS A 493 -5.03 9.71 -16.38
N ASN A 494 -5.06 9.40 -17.68
CA ASN A 494 -4.95 10.39 -18.75
C ASN A 494 -6.20 11.28 -18.82
N GLU A 495 -7.38 10.71 -18.61
CA GLU A 495 -8.62 11.48 -18.63
C GLU A 495 -8.84 12.29 -17.34
N CYS A 496 -8.26 11.88 -16.21
CA CYS A 496 -8.44 12.53 -14.91
C CYS A 496 -7.12 12.95 -14.24
N GLU A 497 -6.16 13.51 -14.99
CA GLU A 497 -4.80 13.80 -14.50
C GLU A 497 -4.76 14.64 -13.22
N THR A 498 -5.55 15.71 -13.16
CA THR A 498 -5.64 16.60 -12.00
C THR A 498 -6.06 15.81 -10.77
N GLU A 499 -7.19 15.10 -10.84
CA GLU A 499 -7.72 14.32 -9.72
C GLU A 499 -6.80 13.14 -9.36
N TRP A 500 -6.17 12.52 -10.35
CA TRP A 500 -5.18 11.45 -10.14
C TRP A 500 -3.99 11.93 -9.31
N SER A 501 -3.53 13.16 -9.52
CA SER A 501 -2.38 13.74 -8.83
C SER A 501 -2.60 14.05 -7.34
N LEU A 502 -3.86 14.25 -6.92
CA LEU A 502 -4.20 14.73 -5.56
C LEU A 502 -3.93 13.73 -4.42
N GLY A 503 -3.83 12.43 -4.70
CA GLY A 503 -3.60 11.41 -3.67
C GLY A 503 -4.69 11.43 -2.59
N GLU A 504 -4.30 11.45 -1.30
CA GLU A 504 -5.24 11.50 -0.17
C GLU A 504 -6.15 12.75 -0.15
N GLN A 505 -5.81 13.81 -0.89
CA GLN A 505 -6.67 14.98 -1.01
C GLN A 505 -7.83 14.73 -1.98
N GLY A 506 -7.60 13.92 -3.02
CA GLY A 506 -8.60 13.56 -4.02
C GLY A 506 -9.50 12.38 -3.61
N ILE A 507 -10.19 11.86 -4.61
CA ILE A 507 -11.17 10.78 -4.50
C ILE A 507 -10.78 9.54 -5.32
N LEU A 508 -9.91 9.68 -6.33
CA LEU A 508 -9.49 8.59 -7.23
C LEU A 508 -8.37 7.73 -6.66
N THR A 509 -7.20 8.31 -6.40
CA THR A 509 -5.97 7.58 -6.03
C THR A 509 -5.88 7.30 -4.53
N ILE A 510 -7.00 6.86 -3.96
CA ILE A 510 -7.16 6.36 -2.58
C ILE A 510 -7.76 4.95 -2.61
N ASN A 511 -7.71 4.23 -1.49
CA ASN A 511 -8.26 2.86 -1.39
C ASN A 511 -9.65 2.70 -2.01
N ARG A 512 -10.60 3.56 -1.63
CA ARG A 512 -12.00 3.47 -2.08
C ARG A 512 -12.17 3.82 -3.55
N GLY A 513 -11.44 4.81 -4.04
CA GLY A 513 -11.45 5.21 -5.44
C GLY A 513 -10.99 4.08 -6.34
N ILE A 514 -9.80 3.52 -6.07
CA ILE A 514 -9.27 2.39 -6.85
C ILE A 514 -10.15 1.14 -6.72
N GLN A 515 -10.68 0.84 -5.53
CA GLN A 515 -11.66 -0.24 -5.37
C GLN A 515 -12.92 0.00 -6.23
N GLY A 516 -13.43 1.22 -6.25
CA GLY A 516 -14.58 1.61 -7.08
C GLY A 516 -14.29 1.41 -8.56
N ILE A 517 -13.17 1.95 -9.06
CA ILE A 517 -12.76 1.82 -10.46
C ILE A 517 -12.62 0.36 -10.89
N ILE A 518 -11.92 -0.48 -10.11
CA ILE A 518 -11.77 -1.92 -10.43
C ILE A 518 -13.13 -2.61 -10.54
N ARG A 519 -14.07 -2.27 -9.65
CA ARG A 519 -15.41 -2.87 -9.63
C ARG A 519 -16.28 -2.35 -10.77
N ILE A 520 -16.17 -1.08 -11.16
CA ILE A 520 -16.84 -0.57 -12.36
C ILE A 520 -16.31 -1.28 -13.62
N ILE A 521 -14.98 -1.42 -13.76
CA ILE A 521 -14.38 -2.17 -14.87
C ILE A 521 -14.98 -3.59 -14.94
N ASN A 522 -15.11 -4.26 -13.79
CA ASN A 522 -15.76 -5.57 -13.70
C ASN A 522 -17.22 -5.55 -14.17
N ASP A 523 -18.01 -4.58 -13.71
CA ASP A 523 -19.43 -4.47 -14.06
C ASP A 523 -19.62 -4.23 -15.56
N VAL A 524 -18.78 -3.39 -16.16
CA VAL A 524 -18.77 -3.13 -17.62
C VAL A 524 -18.37 -4.39 -18.38
N VAL A 525 -17.31 -5.09 -17.96
CA VAL A 525 -16.91 -6.35 -18.59
C VAL A 525 -18.03 -7.39 -18.53
N ASN A 526 -18.70 -7.52 -17.38
CA ASN A 526 -19.82 -8.47 -17.24
C ASN A 526 -21.01 -8.10 -18.14
N LEU A 527 -21.35 -6.82 -18.24
CA LEU A 527 -22.38 -6.32 -19.16
C LEU A 527 -22.05 -6.70 -20.61
N LEU A 528 -20.83 -6.39 -21.06
CA LEU A 528 -20.40 -6.62 -22.43
C LEU A 528 -20.31 -8.12 -22.78
N ILE A 529 -19.89 -8.96 -21.83
CA ILE A 529 -19.95 -10.42 -21.99
C ILE A 529 -21.40 -10.89 -22.11
N ALA A 530 -22.31 -10.43 -21.25
CA ALA A 530 -23.73 -10.80 -21.29
C ALA A 530 -24.41 -10.38 -22.61
N GLN A 531 -23.95 -9.28 -23.22
CA GLN A 531 -24.40 -8.81 -24.52
C GLN A 531 -23.68 -9.50 -25.71
N ASN A 532 -22.79 -10.46 -25.47
CA ASN A 532 -21.92 -11.11 -26.47
C ASN A 532 -21.06 -10.13 -27.29
N LYS A 533 -20.68 -8.99 -26.70
CA LYS A 533 -19.81 -7.98 -27.32
C LYS A 533 -18.33 -8.17 -27.00
N LEU A 534 -18.01 -8.94 -25.95
CA LEU A 534 -16.65 -9.07 -25.45
C LEU A 534 -16.31 -10.54 -25.18
N PHE A 535 -15.15 -10.97 -25.67
CA PHE A 535 -14.61 -12.32 -25.50
C PHE A 535 -13.22 -12.27 -24.83
N PRO A 536 -13.14 -12.09 -23.50
CA PRO A 536 -11.91 -11.65 -22.84
C PRO A 536 -10.75 -12.65 -22.90
N LEU A 537 -11.01 -13.92 -23.20
CA LEU A 537 -9.97 -14.95 -23.34
C LEU A 537 -9.31 -14.97 -24.73
N THR A 538 -9.96 -14.42 -25.76
CA THR A 538 -9.52 -14.57 -27.17
C THR A 538 -9.36 -13.27 -27.94
N GLN A 539 -10.04 -12.19 -27.53
CA GLN A 539 -10.02 -10.91 -28.22
C GLN A 539 -8.69 -10.15 -28.04
N ASP A 540 -8.40 -9.13 -28.84
CA ASP A 540 -7.24 -8.28 -28.55
C ASP A 540 -7.46 -7.45 -27.27
N ILE A 541 -6.40 -7.19 -26.50
CA ILE A 541 -6.51 -6.46 -25.22
C ILE A 541 -6.87 -4.99 -25.45
N ASP A 542 -6.32 -4.36 -26.49
CA ASP A 542 -6.59 -2.94 -26.78
C ASP A 542 -8.05 -2.75 -27.21
N ASP A 543 -8.60 -3.69 -27.98
CA ASP A 543 -10.03 -3.70 -28.34
C ASP A 543 -10.93 -3.81 -27.10
N ILE A 544 -10.57 -4.68 -26.14
CA ILE A 544 -11.31 -4.82 -24.87
C ILE A 544 -11.25 -3.50 -24.08
N ILE A 545 -10.08 -2.85 -24.02
CA ILE A 545 -9.91 -1.57 -23.31
C ILE A 545 -10.81 -0.50 -23.93
N ASN A 546 -10.85 -0.38 -25.26
CA ASN A 546 -11.66 0.61 -25.96
C ASN A 546 -13.16 0.46 -25.67
N GLU A 547 -13.67 -0.78 -25.65
CA GLU A 547 -15.07 -1.05 -25.32
C GLU A 547 -15.39 -0.69 -23.86
N VAL A 548 -14.47 -0.97 -22.93
CA VAL A 548 -14.63 -0.60 -21.52
C VAL A 548 -14.57 0.91 -21.32
N GLU A 549 -13.69 1.59 -22.04
CA GLU A 549 -13.51 3.05 -21.98
C GLU A 549 -14.79 3.81 -22.34
N TYR A 550 -15.55 3.34 -23.33
CA TYR A 550 -16.83 3.93 -23.71
C TYR A 550 -17.80 4.04 -22.52
N TYR A 551 -17.96 2.97 -21.74
CA TYR A 551 -18.83 2.96 -20.55
C TYR A 551 -18.22 3.70 -19.36
N MET A 552 -16.90 3.83 -19.28
CA MET A 552 -16.22 4.60 -18.24
C MET A 552 -16.31 6.11 -18.48
N SER A 553 -16.40 6.55 -19.73
CA SER A 553 -16.34 7.98 -20.12
C SER A 553 -17.31 8.89 -19.34
N PRO A 554 -18.58 8.54 -19.09
CA PRO A 554 -19.48 9.37 -18.27
C PRO A 554 -18.96 9.60 -16.85
N LEU A 555 -18.40 8.56 -16.22
CA LEU A 555 -17.83 8.65 -14.88
C LEU A 555 -16.58 9.53 -14.86
N LEU A 556 -15.67 9.36 -15.82
CA LEU A 556 -14.43 10.14 -15.90
C LEU A 556 -14.73 11.64 -16.12
N ASN A 557 -15.67 11.94 -17.02
CA ASN A 557 -16.15 13.29 -17.25
C ASN A 557 -16.79 13.92 -16.00
N HIS A 558 -17.54 13.14 -15.23
CA HIS A 558 -18.14 13.59 -13.99
C HIS A 558 -17.08 13.88 -12.91
N ILE A 559 -16.08 13.01 -12.77
CA ILE A 559 -14.99 13.20 -11.80
C ILE A 559 -14.25 14.52 -12.04
N ASN A 560 -13.97 14.85 -13.30
CA ASN A 560 -13.32 16.12 -13.66
C ASN A 560 -14.13 17.38 -13.30
N LYS A 561 -15.44 17.22 -13.07
CA LYS A 561 -16.37 18.32 -12.74
C LYS A 561 -16.76 18.36 -11.27
N LEU A 562 -16.19 17.49 -10.43
CA LEU A 562 -16.52 17.44 -9.00
C LEU A 562 -16.17 18.75 -8.28
N THR A 563 -17.12 19.23 -7.49
CA THR A 563 -16.90 20.34 -6.55
C THR A 563 -16.22 19.84 -5.27
N GLU A 564 -15.61 20.75 -4.51
CA GLU A 564 -15.02 20.39 -3.20
C GLU A 564 -16.05 19.84 -2.23
N GLU A 565 -17.28 20.37 -2.24
CA GLU A 565 -18.38 19.86 -1.41
C GLU A 565 -18.69 18.40 -1.73
N GLN A 566 -18.76 18.04 -3.02
CA GLN A 566 -18.98 16.67 -3.46
C GLN A 566 -17.81 15.74 -3.10
N ARG A 567 -16.55 16.22 -3.20
CA ARG A 567 -15.38 15.45 -2.75
C ARG A 567 -15.46 15.16 -1.25
N ILE A 568 -15.79 16.16 -0.45
CA ILE A 568 -15.95 16.02 1.00
C ILE A 568 -17.06 15.03 1.33
N GLU A 569 -18.20 15.10 0.63
CA GLU A 569 -19.31 14.17 0.80
C GLU A 569 -18.89 12.72 0.53
N LEU A 570 -18.25 12.45 -0.61
CA LEU A 570 -17.78 11.11 -0.97
C LEU A 570 -16.76 10.56 0.05
N LYS A 571 -15.91 11.44 0.60
CA LYS A 571 -14.92 11.07 1.63
C LYS A 571 -15.57 10.85 3.00
N SER A 572 -16.73 11.46 3.25
CA SER A 572 -17.50 11.32 4.49
C SER A 572 -18.22 9.98 4.65
N PHE A 573 -18.20 9.10 3.64
CA PHE A 573 -18.79 7.77 3.78
C PHE A 573 -17.96 6.96 4.81
N TYR A 574 -18.54 6.57 5.94
CA TYR A 574 -17.86 5.79 6.98
C TYR A 574 -18.60 4.46 7.29
N GLY A 575 -17.89 3.53 7.94
CA GLY A 575 -18.44 2.23 8.36
C GLY A 575 -18.39 1.12 7.30
N GLY A 576 -18.90 -0.06 7.66
CA GLY A 576 -18.80 -1.29 6.84
C GLY A 576 -19.49 -1.23 5.47
N GLY A 577 -20.37 -0.24 5.23
CA GLY A 577 -21.05 -0.04 3.95
C GLY A 577 -20.44 1.05 3.06
N ALA A 578 -19.40 1.75 3.50
CA ALA A 578 -18.85 2.90 2.78
C ALA A 578 -18.36 2.55 1.37
N GLU A 579 -17.66 1.42 1.21
CA GLU A 579 -17.19 0.94 -0.09
C GLU A 579 -18.33 0.71 -1.10
N ASN A 580 -19.47 0.20 -0.63
CA ASN A 580 -20.63 -0.04 -1.49
C ASN A 580 -21.35 1.26 -1.85
N LYS A 581 -21.51 2.20 -0.91
CA LYS A 581 -22.05 3.54 -1.23
C LYS A 581 -21.20 4.24 -2.28
N TYR A 582 -19.88 4.13 -2.15
CA TYR A 582 -18.92 4.71 -3.08
C TYR A 582 -19.06 4.11 -4.48
N LEU A 583 -19.15 2.77 -4.58
CA LEU A 583 -19.41 2.10 -5.85
C LEU A 583 -20.77 2.51 -6.45
N ARG A 584 -21.84 2.49 -5.65
CA ARG A 584 -23.19 2.80 -6.13
C ARG A 584 -23.30 4.23 -6.67
N TYR A 585 -22.56 5.17 -6.08
CA TYR A 585 -22.42 6.52 -6.63
C TYR A 585 -21.81 6.49 -8.04
N PHE A 586 -20.68 5.80 -8.23
CA PHE A 586 -20.06 5.66 -9.55
C PHE A 586 -20.96 4.95 -10.56
N GLN A 587 -21.62 3.88 -10.16
CA GLN A 587 -22.55 3.15 -11.01
C GLN A 587 -23.72 4.03 -11.45
N LYS A 588 -24.31 4.81 -10.53
CA LYS A 588 -25.40 5.74 -10.83
C LYS A 588 -24.98 6.81 -11.84
N VAL A 589 -23.78 7.38 -11.71
CA VAL A 589 -23.26 8.37 -12.67
C VAL A 589 -23.22 7.80 -14.10
N ILE A 590 -22.78 6.55 -14.25
CA ILE A 590 -22.77 5.88 -15.55
C ILE A 590 -24.19 5.60 -16.02
N HIS A 591 -25.03 5.01 -15.17
CA HIS A 591 -26.42 4.66 -15.48
C HIS A 591 -27.26 5.87 -15.92
N ASP A 592 -27.09 7.02 -15.28
CA ASP A 592 -27.79 8.27 -15.62
C ASP A 592 -27.45 8.73 -17.06
N SER A 593 -26.30 8.32 -17.60
CA SER A 593 -25.88 8.64 -18.98
C SER A 593 -26.11 7.48 -19.97
N LEU A 594 -26.00 6.23 -19.49
CA LEU A 594 -26.07 4.99 -20.25
C LEU A 594 -27.00 4.02 -19.51
N THR A 595 -28.29 4.06 -19.83
CA THR A 595 -29.31 3.32 -19.08
C THR A 595 -29.23 1.80 -19.25
N ASP A 596 -28.53 1.31 -20.28
CA ASP A 596 -28.23 -0.11 -20.46
C ASP A 596 -27.19 -0.63 -19.44
N PHE A 597 -26.42 0.26 -18.81
CA PHE A 597 -25.58 -0.06 -17.67
C PHE A 597 -26.41 -0.11 -16.38
N ASN A 598 -26.95 -1.29 -16.05
CA ASN A 598 -27.71 -1.54 -14.82
C ASN A 598 -27.17 -2.78 -14.07
N PRO A 599 -26.01 -2.66 -13.38
CA PRO A 599 -25.45 -3.77 -12.61
C PRO A 599 -26.36 -4.19 -11.44
N GLU A 600 -26.26 -5.45 -11.03
CA GLU A 600 -27.12 -6.05 -10.02
C GLU A 600 -27.24 -5.21 -8.74
N GLY A 601 -28.49 -4.96 -8.31
CA GLY A 601 -28.86 -4.18 -7.13
C GLY A 601 -28.64 -2.66 -7.25
N LEU A 602 -28.32 -2.12 -8.43
CA LEU A 602 -28.27 -0.66 -8.62
C LEU A 602 -29.67 -0.05 -8.57
N GLU A 603 -30.63 -0.67 -9.26
CA GLU A 603 -32.02 -0.21 -9.29
C GLU A 603 -32.65 -0.16 -7.90
N GLU A 604 -32.54 -1.26 -7.13
CA GLU A 604 -32.96 -1.30 -5.72
C GLU A 604 -32.27 -0.22 -4.88
N TYR A 605 -31.00 0.07 -5.13
CA TYR A 605 -30.28 1.13 -4.43
C TYR A 605 -30.83 2.52 -4.79
N ILE A 606 -31.09 2.78 -6.08
CA ILE A 606 -31.65 4.04 -6.56
C ILE A 606 -33.03 4.25 -5.93
N GLU A 607 -33.95 3.27 -6.05
CA GLU A 607 -35.29 3.32 -5.44
C GLU A 607 -35.23 3.66 -3.94
N ASN A 608 -34.28 3.07 -3.21
CA ASN A 608 -34.14 3.29 -1.78
C ASN A 608 -33.39 4.58 -1.40
N THR A 609 -32.84 5.33 -2.36
CA THR A 609 -32.03 6.54 -2.10
C THR A 609 -32.55 7.82 -2.75
N THR A 610 -33.51 7.74 -3.69
CA THR A 610 -34.07 8.89 -4.42
C THR A 610 -35.06 9.73 -3.63
N LYS A 611 -35.36 9.42 -2.36
CA LYS A 611 -36.41 10.06 -1.54
C LYS A 611 -37.78 10.12 -2.21
N GLU A 612 -37.99 9.31 -3.25
CA GLU A 612 -39.19 9.31 -4.08
C GLU A 612 -40.44 9.11 -3.21
N TYR A 613 -40.37 8.20 -2.26
CA TYR A 613 -41.49 7.88 -1.36
C TYR A 613 -41.64 8.83 -0.18
N ASN A 614 -40.70 9.76 0.08
CA ASN A 614 -40.70 10.54 1.32
C ASN A 614 -41.91 11.46 1.45
N ALA A 615 -42.31 12.13 0.36
CA ALA A 615 -43.42 13.10 0.38
C ALA A 615 -44.75 12.38 0.68
N THR A 616 -45.07 11.34 -0.10
CA THR A 616 -46.29 10.54 0.08
C THR A 616 -46.28 9.78 1.39
N SER A 617 -45.14 9.23 1.82
CA SER A 617 -45.03 8.59 3.15
C SER A 617 -45.34 9.57 4.27
N LYS A 618 -44.87 10.82 4.18
CA LYS A 618 -45.14 11.84 5.20
C LYS A 618 -46.62 12.19 5.25
N GLU A 619 -47.27 12.33 4.11
CA GLU A 619 -48.71 12.56 3.98
C GLU A 619 -49.52 11.40 4.57
N TYR A 620 -49.21 10.17 4.19
CA TYR A 620 -49.90 8.97 4.69
C TYR A 620 -49.72 8.78 6.20
N ILE A 621 -48.51 8.97 6.73
CA ILE A 621 -48.27 8.86 8.17
C ILE A 621 -49.08 9.92 8.94
N TYR A 622 -49.16 11.15 8.43
CA TYR A 622 -49.95 12.21 9.05
C TYR A 622 -51.44 11.84 9.11
N ALA A 623 -51.99 11.39 7.98
CA ALA A 623 -53.39 10.96 7.92
C ALA A 623 -53.69 9.71 8.75
N ILE A 624 -52.75 8.75 8.81
CA ILE A 624 -52.84 7.59 9.71
C ILE A 624 -52.87 8.06 11.17
N GLU A 625 -52.00 9.00 11.55
CA GLU A 625 -51.94 9.54 12.92
C GLU A 625 -53.24 10.23 13.32
N GLU A 626 -53.75 11.11 12.46
CA GLU A 626 -55.01 11.83 12.67
C GLU A 626 -56.17 10.84 12.84
N LYS A 627 -56.36 9.94 11.86
CA LYS A 627 -57.45 8.96 11.89
C LYS A 627 -57.33 7.99 13.06
N LEU A 628 -56.12 7.55 13.41
CA LEU A 628 -55.89 6.67 14.56
C LEU A 628 -56.28 7.38 15.85
N LYS A 629 -55.90 8.66 16.03
CA LYS A 629 -56.27 9.44 17.21
C LYS A 629 -57.77 9.63 17.29
N ASP A 630 -58.45 9.92 16.18
CA ASP A 630 -59.90 10.06 16.14
C ASP A 630 -60.58 8.77 16.58
N VAL A 631 -60.19 7.64 15.98
CA VAL A 631 -60.73 6.31 16.34
C VAL A 631 -60.52 6.00 17.81
N ILE A 632 -59.33 6.29 18.37
CA ILE A 632 -59.05 6.06 19.78
C ILE A 632 -59.89 6.98 20.67
N ALA A 633 -59.98 8.28 20.35
CA ALA A 633 -60.73 9.26 21.13
C ALA A 633 -62.23 8.94 21.15
N GLU A 634 -62.83 8.68 19.98
CA GLU A 634 -64.24 8.32 19.84
C GLU A 634 -64.56 7.03 20.62
N SER A 635 -63.73 6.00 20.46
CA SER A 635 -63.95 4.72 21.14
C SER A 635 -63.80 4.81 22.67
N LEU A 636 -62.84 5.61 23.16
CA LEU A 636 -62.68 5.86 24.59
C LEU A 636 -63.81 6.73 25.15
N GLN A 637 -64.28 7.73 24.38
CA GLN A 637 -65.42 8.56 24.75
C GLN A 637 -66.71 7.73 24.86
N GLU A 638 -66.97 6.86 23.87
CA GLU A 638 -68.13 5.98 23.87
C GLU A 638 -68.13 5.04 25.09
N TYR A 639 -66.96 4.49 25.44
CA TYR A 639 -66.84 3.53 26.55
C TYR A 639 -66.78 4.18 27.94
N TYR A 640 -66.02 5.28 28.11
CA TYR A 640 -65.76 5.91 29.43
C TYR A 640 -66.55 7.21 29.69
N GLY A 641 -67.25 7.76 28.71
CA GLY A 641 -68.02 9.01 28.79
C GLY A 641 -67.15 10.25 29.00
N ASP A 642 -67.71 11.30 29.60
CA ASP A 642 -67.07 12.63 29.77
C ASP A 642 -65.69 12.63 30.46
N LYS A 643 -65.31 11.54 31.15
CA LYS A 643 -64.03 11.40 31.85
C LYS A 643 -63.06 10.43 31.17
N TRP A 644 -63.22 10.19 29.88
CA TRP A 644 -62.41 9.27 29.10
C TRP A 644 -60.91 9.60 29.14
N LEU A 645 -60.51 10.87 29.14
CA LEU A 645 -59.10 11.26 29.22
C LEU A 645 -58.41 10.79 30.52
N ILE A 646 -59.13 10.78 31.64
CA ILE A 646 -58.58 10.39 32.95
C ILE A 646 -58.66 8.86 33.15
N LYS A 647 -59.72 8.22 32.62
CA LYS A 647 -59.97 6.79 32.83
C LYS A 647 -59.32 5.89 31.77
N GLY A 648 -59.24 6.38 30.54
CA GLY A 648 -58.79 5.63 29.36
C GLY A 648 -57.29 5.73 29.10
N LEU A 649 -56.59 6.73 29.63
CA LEU A 649 -55.15 6.89 29.42
C LEU A 649 -54.33 6.37 30.61
N PRO A 650 -53.12 5.84 30.35
CA PRO A 650 -52.12 5.65 31.40
C PRO A 650 -51.82 6.97 32.12
N LYS A 651 -51.67 6.90 33.44
CA LYS A 651 -51.42 8.09 34.29
C LYS A 651 -50.17 8.88 33.88
N THR A 652 -49.13 8.20 33.40
CA THR A 652 -47.89 8.83 32.92
C THR A 652 -48.14 9.62 31.64
N THR A 653 -48.74 8.97 30.64
CA THR A 653 -49.09 9.56 29.34
C THR A 653 -50.00 10.78 29.51
N TYR A 654 -51.05 10.70 30.34
CA TYR A 654 -51.94 11.83 30.61
C TYR A 654 -51.19 13.05 31.19
N LYS A 655 -50.32 12.83 32.19
CA LYS A 655 -49.57 13.92 32.83
C LYS A 655 -48.56 14.58 31.90
N GLU A 656 -47.92 13.80 31.03
CA GLU A 656 -46.97 14.31 30.05
C GLU A 656 -47.69 15.14 28.99
N ALA A 657 -48.86 14.68 28.53
CA ALA A 657 -49.68 15.38 27.57
C ALA A 657 -50.28 16.69 28.15
N GLU A 658 -50.77 16.65 29.40
CA GLU A 658 -51.26 17.84 30.13
C GLU A 658 -50.17 18.90 30.27
N LYS A 659 -48.96 18.47 30.64
CA LYS A 659 -47.82 19.38 30.75
C LYS A 659 -47.47 19.99 29.39
N ALA A 660 -47.39 19.18 28.33
CA ALA A 660 -47.06 19.65 26.99
C ALA A 660 -48.10 20.63 26.43
N ALA A 661 -49.38 20.37 26.66
CA ALA A 661 -50.47 21.27 26.29
C ALA A 661 -50.36 22.61 27.05
N SER A 662 -50.13 22.56 28.36
CA SER A 662 -49.93 23.76 29.19
C SER A 662 -48.72 24.59 28.75
N ASP A 663 -47.59 23.94 28.41
CA ASP A 663 -46.39 24.62 27.96
C ASP A 663 -46.63 25.31 26.60
N LYS A 664 -47.30 24.64 25.65
CA LYS A 664 -47.62 25.23 24.34
C LYS A 664 -48.66 26.35 24.44
N ASN A 665 -49.70 26.20 25.25
CA ASN A 665 -50.70 27.25 25.46
C ASN A 665 -50.06 28.51 26.09
N TYR A 666 -49.07 28.34 26.98
CA TYR A 666 -48.30 29.45 27.51
C TYR A 666 -47.53 30.20 26.40
N GLU A 667 -46.88 29.46 25.48
CA GLU A 667 -46.17 30.04 24.35
C GLU A 667 -47.11 30.77 23.37
N LEU A 668 -48.26 30.17 23.03
CA LEU A 668 -49.27 30.78 22.15
C LEU A 668 -49.83 32.08 22.75
N LEU A 669 -50.19 32.07 24.02
CA LEU A 669 -50.67 33.25 24.76
C LEU A 669 -49.58 34.33 24.85
N SER A 670 -48.31 33.95 24.93
CA SER A 670 -47.19 34.90 24.92
C SER A 670 -46.94 35.56 23.56
N ASN A 671 -47.46 34.96 22.48
CA ASN A 671 -47.33 35.42 21.10
C ASN A 671 -48.63 36.04 20.54
N ASP A 672 -49.63 36.33 21.38
CA ASP A 672 -50.97 36.85 21.00
C ASP A 672 -51.73 35.95 20.00
N GLU A 673 -51.51 34.63 20.02
CA GLU A 673 -52.24 33.65 19.20
C GLU A 673 -53.43 33.05 19.97
N GLU A 674 -54.66 33.22 19.45
CA GLU A 674 -55.87 32.62 20.03
C GLU A 674 -56.06 31.17 19.53
N SER A 675 -55.42 30.22 20.21
CA SER A 675 -55.64 28.79 20.03
C SER A 675 -55.56 28.08 21.39
N ASP A 676 -56.41 27.06 21.59
CA ASP A 676 -56.45 26.26 22.81
C ASP A 676 -56.06 24.82 22.46
N ILE A 677 -54.91 24.39 22.97
CA ILE A 677 -54.38 23.04 22.78
C ILE A 677 -54.84 22.19 23.96
N GLU A 678 -55.61 21.15 23.69
CA GLU A 678 -56.04 20.17 24.67
C GLU A 678 -54.93 19.14 24.94
N PRO A 679 -54.94 18.45 26.10
CA PRO A 679 -53.99 17.36 26.37
C PRO A 679 -53.99 16.29 25.26
N TRP A 680 -55.15 16.01 24.65
CA TRP A 680 -55.24 15.03 23.57
C TRP A 680 -54.42 15.41 22.33
N ASP A 681 -54.33 16.70 22.00
CA ASP A 681 -53.56 17.20 20.84
C ASP A 681 -52.05 16.98 21.00
N CYS A 682 -51.60 16.69 22.22
CA CYS A 682 -50.20 16.42 22.55
C CYS A 682 -49.85 14.93 22.59
N ILE A 683 -50.81 14.03 22.35
CA ILE A 683 -50.56 12.59 22.26
C ILE A 683 -49.81 12.29 20.97
N SER A 684 -48.74 11.50 21.03
CA SER A 684 -47.99 11.05 19.84
C SER A 684 -48.45 9.69 19.32
N LEU A 685 -48.02 9.31 18.10
CA LEU A 685 -48.20 7.94 17.60
C LEU A 685 -47.64 6.86 18.54
N SER A 686 -46.53 7.14 19.23
CA SER A 686 -45.98 6.20 20.22
C SER A 686 -46.94 6.01 21.40
N ASP A 687 -47.54 7.10 21.88
CA ASP A 687 -48.48 7.07 23.00
C ASP A 687 -49.77 6.33 22.63
N CYS A 688 -50.20 6.41 21.37
CA CYS A 688 -51.39 5.70 20.88
C CYS A 688 -51.31 4.19 21.12
N LYS A 689 -50.14 3.58 20.93
CA LYS A 689 -49.95 2.15 21.23
C LYS A 689 -50.15 1.87 22.71
N ASP A 690 -49.54 2.67 23.58
CA ASP A 690 -49.61 2.50 25.02
C ASP A 690 -51.04 2.67 25.54
N ILE A 691 -51.80 3.60 24.97
CA ILE A 691 -53.22 3.83 25.27
C ILE A 691 -54.08 2.65 24.81
N VAL A 692 -53.88 2.17 23.59
CA VAL A 692 -54.63 1.03 23.03
C VAL A 692 -54.45 -0.23 23.87
N VAL A 693 -53.22 -0.50 24.34
CA VAL A 693 -52.92 -1.71 25.13
C VAL A 693 -53.10 -1.53 26.64
N TYR A 694 -53.54 -0.35 27.09
CA TYR A 694 -53.69 0.00 28.50
C TYR A 694 -54.86 -0.73 29.17
N SER A 695 -54.57 -1.43 30.27
CA SER A 695 -55.62 -2.01 31.13
C SER A 695 -56.61 -2.86 30.32
N HIS A 696 -57.91 -2.56 30.41
CA HIS A 696 -58.99 -3.24 29.73
C HIS A 696 -59.29 -2.66 28.33
N ASN A 697 -58.63 -1.57 27.92
CA ASN A 697 -58.85 -0.92 26.62
C ASN A 697 -58.65 -1.91 25.46
N TRP A 698 -57.63 -2.78 25.56
CA TRP A 698 -57.34 -3.75 24.51
C TRP A 698 -58.51 -4.74 24.31
N SER A 699 -58.88 -5.46 25.37
CA SER A 699 -59.85 -6.55 25.28
C SER A 699 -61.30 -6.07 25.12
N GLU A 700 -61.64 -4.91 25.67
CA GLU A 700 -63.02 -4.40 25.68
C GLU A 700 -63.31 -3.43 24.54
N ILE A 701 -62.30 -2.80 23.93
CA ILE A 701 -62.48 -1.71 22.96
C ILE A 701 -61.70 -1.98 21.66
N PHE A 702 -60.38 -2.16 21.74
CA PHE A 702 -59.52 -1.98 20.57
C PHE A 702 -59.13 -3.24 19.81
N GLU A 703 -59.27 -4.44 20.35
CA GLU A 703 -58.83 -5.66 19.66
C GLU A 703 -59.49 -5.83 18.29
N SER A 704 -60.80 -5.58 18.17
CA SER A 704 -61.52 -5.67 16.89
C SER A 704 -61.32 -4.46 15.96
N ILE A 705 -60.85 -3.33 16.50
CA ILE A 705 -60.76 -2.05 15.78
C ILE A 705 -59.34 -1.82 15.22
N ILE A 706 -58.32 -2.12 16.02
CA ILE A 706 -56.91 -1.78 15.75
C ILE A 706 -56.11 -2.98 15.19
N THR A 707 -56.71 -4.17 15.13
CA THR A 707 -56.10 -5.33 14.49
C THR A 707 -56.30 -5.28 12.98
N ARG A 708 -55.20 -5.22 12.22
CA ARG A 708 -55.24 -5.27 10.76
C ARG A 708 -55.84 -6.59 10.26
N PRO A 709 -56.56 -6.63 9.13
CA PRO A 709 -57.11 -7.86 8.57
C PRO A 709 -56.07 -8.96 8.37
N GLU A 710 -54.84 -8.58 7.97
CA GLU A 710 -53.71 -9.49 7.77
C GLU A 710 -53.11 -10.01 9.09
N ASP A 711 -53.31 -9.29 10.19
CA ASP A 711 -52.75 -9.58 11.51
C ASP A 711 -53.70 -10.40 12.39
N LEU A 712 -54.87 -10.80 11.88
CA LEU A 712 -55.85 -11.62 12.61
C LEU A 712 -55.28 -12.97 13.06
N ILE A 713 -54.29 -13.50 12.33
CA ILE A 713 -53.60 -14.76 12.65
C ILE A 713 -52.61 -14.62 13.82
N LEU A 714 -52.25 -13.41 14.22
CA LEU A 714 -51.27 -13.16 15.28
C LEU A 714 -51.88 -13.44 16.65
N SER A 715 -51.06 -13.98 17.56
CA SER A 715 -51.55 -14.55 18.82
C SER A 715 -51.51 -13.58 20.01
N THR A 716 -50.73 -12.50 19.95
CA THR A 716 -50.59 -11.56 21.07
C THR A 716 -50.94 -10.12 20.69
N LYS A 717 -51.38 -9.33 21.69
CA LYS A 717 -51.71 -7.91 21.50
C LYS A 717 -50.51 -7.07 21.08
N GLU A 718 -49.31 -7.44 21.52
CA GLU A 718 -48.06 -6.76 21.15
C GLU A 718 -47.77 -6.93 19.65
N GLN A 719 -48.00 -8.13 19.12
CA GLN A 719 -47.84 -8.42 17.69
C GLN A 719 -48.86 -7.65 16.85
N LYS A 720 -50.14 -7.65 17.27
CA LYS A 720 -51.25 -6.96 16.57
C LYS A 720 -51.14 -5.43 16.58
N THR A 721 -50.35 -4.84 17.49
CA THR A 721 -50.14 -3.39 17.62
C THR A 721 -48.73 -2.93 17.19
N GLU A 722 -47.86 -3.83 16.72
CA GLU A 722 -46.48 -3.48 16.36
C GLU A 722 -46.38 -2.54 15.15
N TRP A 723 -47.41 -2.54 14.31
CA TRP A 723 -47.50 -1.62 13.17
C TRP A 723 -47.46 -0.15 13.63
N ILE A 724 -48.10 0.19 14.77
CA ILE A 724 -48.11 1.56 15.33
C ILE A 724 -46.68 1.99 15.69
N SER A 725 -45.92 1.10 16.35
CA SER A 725 -44.51 1.36 16.68
C SER A 725 -43.63 1.48 15.42
N THR A 726 -43.95 0.73 14.38
CA THR A 726 -43.21 0.79 13.12
C THR A 726 -43.45 2.12 12.40
N ILE A 727 -44.69 2.58 12.32
CA ILE A 727 -45.04 3.89 11.75
C ILE A 727 -44.41 5.03 12.55
N SER A 728 -44.47 4.99 13.88
CA SER A 728 -43.81 5.97 14.75
C SER A 728 -42.28 6.03 14.52
N LYS A 729 -41.62 4.88 14.34
CA LYS A 729 -40.18 4.84 14.01
C LYS A 729 -39.90 5.46 12.64
N GLU A 730 -40.72 5.19 11.62
CA GLU A 730 -40.55 5.76 10.29
C GLU A 730 -40.81 7.27 10.28
N GLN A 731 -41.83 7.76 11.01
CA GLN A 731 -42.09 9.19 11.22
C GLN A 731 -40.84 9.89 11.81
N ASN A 732 -40.25 9.30 12.85
CA ASN A 732 -39.05 9.83 13.49
C ASN A 732 -37.84 9.83 12.54
N LYS A 733 -37.67 8.83 11.68
CA LYS A 733 -36.59 8.81 10.69
C LYS A 733 -36.79 9.85 9.59
N LEU A 734 -38.03 10.04 9.13
CA LEU A 734 -38.42 11.03 8.13
C LEU A 734 -38.17 12.48 8.58
N SER A 735 -38.06 12.74 9.88
CA SER A 735 -37.64 14.04 10.40
C SER A 735 -36.20 14.41 10.01
N LYS A 736 -35.36 13.42 9.66
CA LYS A 736 -33.96 13.63 9.24
C LYS A 736 -33.90 13.95 7.75
N SER A 737 -33.34 15.11 7.41
CA SER A 737 -33.22 15.57 6.02
C SER A 737 -32.43 14.64 5.09
N THR A 738 -31.62 13.72 5.61
CA THR A 738 -30.83 12.75 4.83
C THR A 738 -31.48 11.38 4.67
N TYR A 739 -32.63 11.13 5.31
CA TYR A 739 -33.33 9.85 5.23
C TYR A 739 -34.11 9.73 3.91
N SER A 740 -34.09 8.53 3.33
CA SER A 740 -34.93 8.13 2.20
C SER A 740 -35.74 6.92 2.66
N VAL A 741 -37.06 6.98 2.51
CA VAL A 741 -37.95 5.89 2.90
C VAL A 741 -37.72 4.73 1.95
N PRO A 742 -37.37 3.52 2.45
CA PRO A 742 -37.27 2.34 1.62
C PRO A 742 -38.62 1.93 1.04
N LYS A 743 -38.63 1.30 -0.14
CA LYS A 743 -39.85 0.83 -0.81
C LYS A 743 -40.72 -0.05 0.07
N SER A 744 -40.11 -0.99 0.79
CA SER A 744 -40.83 -1.89 1.71
C SER A 744 -41.48 -1.15 2.89
N SER A 745 -40.84 -0.10 3.41
CA SER A 745 -41.45 0.77 4.42
C SER A 745 -42.61 1.57 3.83
N PHE A 746 -42.46 2.08 2.60
CA PHE A 746 -43.53 2.78 1.89
C PHE A 746 -44.74 1.87 1.66
N GLU A 747 -44.55 0.65 1.14
CA GLU A 747 -45.62 -0.34 0.93
C GLU A 747 -46.37 -0.63 2.23
N LEU A 748 -45.66 -0.80 3.36
CA LEU A 748 -46.28 -0.96 4.67
C LEU A 748 -47.13 0.26 5.08
N ILE A 749 -46.58 1.47 4.93
CA ILE A 749 -47.30 2.72 5.21
C ILE A 749 -48.56 2.83 4.34
N SER A 750 -48.44 2.57 3.04
CA SER A 750 -49.55 2.61 2.09
C SER A 750 -50.65 1.60 2.43
N ASN A 751 -50.28 0.36 2.80
CA ASN A 751 -51.26 -0.66 3.19
C ASN A 751 -52.01 -0.27 4.48
N ILE A 752 -51.32 0.32 5.46
CA ILE A 752 -51.95 0.81 6.70
C ILE A 752 -52.86 2.00 6.42
N TYR A 753 -52.41 2.93 5.57
CA TYR A 753 -53.22 4.06 5.13
C TYR A 753 -54.50 3.58 4.43
N ALA A 754 -54.39 2.65 3.48
CA ALA A 754 -55.54 2.09 2.78
C ALA A 754 -56.53 1.39 3.72
N TRP A 755 -56.04 0.72 4.76
CA TRP A 755 -56.89 0.04 5.74
C TRP A 755 -57.57 1.00 6.73
N LEU A 756 -56.82 1.94 7.31
CA LEU A 756 -57.32 2.77 8.41
C LEU A 756 -58.00 4.05 7.94
N VAL A 757 -57.53 4.60 6.82
CA VAL A 757 -58.00 5.86 6.22
C VAL A 757 -58.79 5.60 4.93
N GLY A 758 -58.39 4.61 4.14
CA GLY A 758 -58.95 4.31 2.82
C GLY A 758 -60.28 3.53 2.79
N THR A 759 -60.91 3.31 3.94
CA THR A 759 -62.30 2.84 4.01
C THR A 759 -63.23 4.00 4.35
N ASP A 760 -63.58 4.75 3.31
CA ASP A 760 -64.93 5.25 3.02
C ASP A 760 -65.19 5.11 1.52
#